data_AF-A0A2M7XKC7-F1
#
_entry.id   AF-A0A2M7XKC7-F1
#
_cell.length_a   1.000
_cell.length_b   1.000
_cell.length_c   1.000
_cell.angle_alpha   90.00
_cell.angle_beta   90.00
_cell.angle_gamma   90.00
#
_symmetry.space_group_name_H-M   'P 1'
#
loop_
_entity.id
_entity.type
_entity.pdbx_description
1 polymer ?
#
loop_
_entity_poly.entity_id
_entity_poly.type
_entity_poly.pdbx_seq_one_letter_code
_entity_poly.pdbx_strand_id
1 'polypeptide(L)'
;INPASMFVSFISTKEFFSVINRKIVENYKMNLFDIALDPFEFKTGFGENPQIKQKDNDMYYSYCAASNLNGYRFLNCANISNSLTLITSIYTKDIFLKYGQDSYLNFLYTSYLLSFVFLSRIKIFPHKNRDHGPEHAREENYNRFIQTFFHFYEFVFSQTGKKISKEELVKIKKELLNKSEIFFPLFATYQRLNAMFTNPDITDKDLYSRIFYDELKGDQKNIVAEFIENYQKYTSQANYSSVETKIMQFILPADILIRYMFLDMDMFLVTETIISKIYDRKVIDKYIASLHKDDHDLESFLLYITDYRHFKKSFFSGVQKYLITVLRSDNGEETDEELDDLMSSIGDDIENLENFKIPERIKKESKIMEKILNFYITLIGGFRISRGDSFFLRLFRKPMIQQIAQSTDMFDQKNQNLYYYGSLLYNYGKNVFYYKYASENVRAGKQRFFLPHKSNIKNIYSNICILKLFDENFIATIFQDINPKDVRIFIKNKNILDIFRKMFGKEISTLVKKEKNEIGKGIYGGIASLLANDKKFLKTIQKNLTDNDIYHLKESIYNLDFRMGQSFYKALFEGDINLKKYYSDQVIFGICANCRETLLGLMLYIAFISQEENKTKMTNGKAGTTLKSGEDFKIHLIKRIYITDILNMNIEKDEDAVREKMIQILDTIYGQFAEILENRIAIDDNKDFLRISMGNRTHFIESDKTDGRRAIDDEEIVKKISGEDIIWFRGLLKNITYYNKRFLIPR
;
A
#
# COMPACT_ATOMS: atom_id res chain seq x y z
N ILE A 1 -18.92 -12.38 -2.05
CA ILE A 1 -18.62 -12.31 -0.60
C ILE A 1 -17.46 -11.35 -0.38
N ASN A 2 -17.66 -10.28 0.40
CA ASN A 2 -16.61 -9.29 0.72
C ASN A 2 -15.52 -10.00 1.53
N PRO A 3 -14.24 -9.88 1.18
CA PRO A 3 -13.16 -10.44 1.98
C PRO A 3 -13.20 -9.95 3.43
N ALA A 4 -13.65 -8.72 3.68
CA ALA A 4 -13.90 -8.18 5.02
C ALA A 4 -14.90 -9.03 5.82
N SER A 5 -16.01 -9.51 5.23
CA SER A 5 -17.02 -10.31 5.96
C SER A 5 -16.47 -11.66 6.42
N MET A 6 -15.51 -12.22 5.68
CA MET A 6 -14.79 -13.43 6.09
C MET A 6 -13.80 -13.16 7.24
N PHE A 7 -13.25 -11.94 7.38
CA PHE A 7 -12.30 -11.62 8.45
C PHE A 7 -12.99 -11.28 9.77
N VAL A 8 -14.13 -10.59 9.71
CA VAL A 8 -14.91 -10.19 10.89
C VAL A 8 -15.49 -11.41 11.64
N SER A 9 -15.65 -12.56 10.97
CA SER A 9 -16.06 -13.80 11.62
C SER A 9 -14.94 -14.50 12.40
N PHE A 10 -13.66 -14.23 12.11
CA PHE A 10 -12.52 -14.92 12.75
C PHE A 10 -11.86 -14.12 13.89
N ILE A 11 -11.83 -12.79 13.81
CA ILE A 11 -11.22 -11.93 14.82
C ILE A 11 -11.96 -10.59 14.94
N SER A 12 -11.76 -9.89 16.05
CA SER A 12 -12.33 -8.54 16.20
C SER A 12 -11.76 -7.60 15.12
N THR A 13 -12.57 -6.66 14.66
CA THR A 13 -12.19 -5.68 13.64
C THR A 13 -11.00 -4.83 14.09
N LYS A 14 -10.88 -4.58 15.40
CA LYS A 14 -9.76 -3.89 16.03
C LYS A 14 -8.45 -4.70 15.96
N GLU A 15 -8.51 -6.01 16.22
CA GLU A 15 -7.34 -6.89 16.09
C GLU A 15 -6.92 -7.05 14.63
N PHE A 16 -7.87 -7.22 13.72
CA PHE A 16 -7.59 -7.27 12.28
C PHE A 16 -6.88 -6.01 11.80
N PHE A 17 -7.39 -4.86 12.24
CA PHE A 17 -6.82 -3.57 11.92
C PHE A 17 -5.42 -3.39 12.53
N SER A 18 -5.19 -3.88 13.75
CA SER A 18 -3.86 -3.91 14.39
C SER A 18 -2.87 -4.79 13.63
N VAL A 19 -3.30 -5.97 13.16
CA VAL A 19 -2.46 -6.92 12.39
C VAL A 19 -2.08 -6.35 11.02
N ILE A 20 -3.03 -5.73 10.31
CA ILE A 20 -2.78 -5.03 9.04
C ILE A 20 -1.72 -3.94 9.23
N ASN A 21 -1.89 -3.11 10.26
CA ASN A 21 -0.95 -2.03 10.52
C ASN A 21 0.43 -2.52 10.98
N ARG A 22 0.49 -3.65 11.69
CA ARG A 22 1.75 -4.28 12.13
C ARG A 22 2.64 -4.60 10.94
N LYS A 23 2.08 -5.17 9.86
CA LYS A 23 2.76 -5.44 8.59
C LYS A 23 3.34 -4.19 7.94
N ILE A 24 2.61 -3.07 7.99
CA ILE A 24 3.06 -1.81 7.41
C ILE A 24 4.26 -1.24 8.20
N VAL A 25 4.30 -1.44 9.53
CA VAL A 25 5.38 -0.95 10.40
C VAL A 25 6.55 -1.92 10.58
N GLU A 26 6.48 -3.15 10.02
CA GLU A 26 7.57 -4.14 10.14
C GLU A 26 8.93 -3.56 9.71
N ASN A 27 8.93 -2.67 8.71
CA ASN A 27 10.12 -1.94 8.29
C ASN A 27 9.75 -0.56 7.72
N TYR A 28 9.53 0.39 8.62
CA TYR A 28 9.08 1.74 8.23
C TYR A 28 10.04 2.48 7.29
N LYS A 29 11.35 2.17 7.33
CA LYS A 29 12.37 2.87 6.54
C LYS A 29 12.27 2.62 5.04
N MET A 30 11.75 1.45 4.67
CA MET A 30 11.58 1.01 3.29
C MET A 30 10.11 1.04 2.87
N ASN A 31 9.25 1.60 3.73
CA ASN A 31 7.85 1.76 3.45
C ASN A 31 7.66 2.84 2.37
N LEU A 32 6.63 2.69 1.55
CA LEU A 32 6.20 3.70 0.58
C LEU A 32 4.89 4.38 0.98
N PHE A 33 4.12 3.80 1.92
CA PHE A 33 2.87 4.41 2.41
C PHE A 33 3.12 5.74 3.13
N ASP A 34 4.25 5.86 3.80
CA ASP A 34 4.70 7.10 4.44
C ASP A 34 4.89 8.23 3.42
N ILE A 35 5.48 7.93 2.25
CA ILE A 35 5.65 8.86 1.12
C ILE A 35 4.30 9.21 0.46
N ALA A 36 3.33 8.28 0.44
CA ALA A 36 1.96 8.55 0.00
C ALA A 36 1.16 9.43 0.97
N LEU A 37 1.76 9.75 2.13
CA LEU A 37 1.14 10.48 3.25
C LEU A 37 -0.15 9.80 3.72
N ASP A 38 -0.20 8.47 3.66
CA ASP A 38 -1.29 7.70 4.25
C ASP A 38 -1.09 7.63 5.77
N PRO A 39 -2.05 8.12 6.57
CA PRO A 39 -1.90 8.08 8.02
C PRO A 39 -1.84 6.65 8.52
N PHE A 40 -1.07 6.44 9.58
CA PHE A 40 -1.34 5.34 10.49
C PHE A 40 -2.72 5.60 11.14
N GLU A 41 -3.73 4.78 10.86
CA GLU A 41 -5.08 5.11 11.32
C GLU A 41 -5.35 4.61 12.73
N PHE A 42 -4.93 5.38 13.72
CA PHE A 42 -5.22 5.10 15.13
C PHE A 42 -6.15 6.12 15.79
N LYS A 43 -6.65 7.05 14.97
CA LYS A 43 -7.63 8.07 15.35
C LYS A 43 -8.86 7.99 14.46
N THR A 44 -9.98 8.47 14.99
CA THR A 44 -11.25 8.54 14.29
C THR A 44 -11.49 9.94 13.74
N GLY A 45 -11.64 10.06 12.41
CA GLY A 45 -12.04 11.30 11.75
C GLY A 45 -11.05 12.47 11.85
N PHE A 46 -11.58 13.67 11.57
CA PHE A 46 -10.89 14.95 11.72
C PHE A 46 -11.32 15.64 13.01
N GLY A 47 -10.35 16.13 13.78
CA GLY A 47 -10.60 16.60 15.13
C GLY A 47 -10.88 15.44 16.10
N GLU A 48 -10.61 15.64 17.38
CA GLU A 48 -10.76 14.58 18.38
C GLU A 48 -11.96 14.85 19.28
N ASN A 49 -12.90 13.90 19.33
CA ASN A 49 -13.95 13.87 20.33
C ASN A 49 -13.64 12.76 21.35
N PRO A 50 -13.31 13.09 22.61
CA PRO A 50 -12.99 12.09 23.62
C PRO A 50 -14.22 11.26 24.05
N GLN A 51 -15.43 11.63 23.63
CA GLN A 51 -16.68 10.98 24.02
C GLN A 51 -17.19 9.95 23.00
N ILE A 52 -16.38 9.53 22.02
CA ILE A 52 -16.80 8.52 21.04
C ILE A 52 -17.01 7.16 21.72
N LYS A 53 -18.16 6.55 21.43
CA LYS A 53 -18.50 5.23 21.97
C LYS A 53 -17.64 4.14 21.36
N GLN A 54 -17.31 3.10 22.13
CA GLN A 54 -16.50 1.97 21.64
C GLN A 54 -17.08 1.33 20.38
N LYS A 55 -18.41 1.14 20.31
CA LYS A 55 -19.11 0.63 19.11
C LYS A 55 -18.86 1.48 17.86
N ASP A 56 -18.86 2.80 18.01
CA ASP A 56 -18.61 3.74 16.91
C ASP A 56 -17.14 3.65 16.46
N ASN A 57 -16.18 3.50 17.40
CA ASN A 57 -14.78 3.25 17.07
C ASN A 57 -14.60 1.94 16.29
N ASP A 58 -15.22 0.85 16.74
CA ASP A 58 -15.09 -0.45 16.07
C ASP A 58 -15.66 -0.41 14.65
N MET A 59 -16.81 0.27 14.46
CA MET A 59 -17.41 0.50 13.15
C MET A 59 -16.53 1.36 12.25
N TYR A 60 -15.91 2.42 12.79
CA TYR A 60 -14.98 3.27 12.04
C TYR A 60 -13.78 2.48 11.52
N TYR A 61 -13.09 1.73 12.39
CA TYR A 61 -11.92 0.95 11.98
C TYR A 61 -12.28 -0.22 11.05
N SER A 62 -13.48 -0.79 11.19
CA SER A 62 -14.00 -1.80 10.25
C SER A 62 -14.12 -1.22 8.84
N TYR A 63 -14.59 0.02 8.73
CA TYR A 63 -14.68 0.72 7.46
C TYR A 63 -13.29 1.00 6.87
N CYS A 64 -12.34 1.51 7.67
CA CYS A 64 -10.96 1.74 7.23
C CYS A 64 -10.28 0.45 6.76
N ALA A 65 -10.51 -0.65 7.47
CA ALA A 65 -10.04 -1.97 7.05
C ALA A 65 -10.65 -2.38 5.71
N ALA A 66 -11.98 -2.31 5.56
CA ALA A 66 -12.67 -2.65 4.33
C ALA A 66 -12.25 -1.76 3.14
N SER A 67 -12.01 -0.47 3.38
CA SER A 67 -11.46 0.47 2.41
C SER A 67 -10.11 0.00 1.88
N ASN A 68 -9.19 -0.37 2.77
CA ASN A 68 -7.87 -0.90 2.40
C ASN A 68 -7.97 -2.19 1.57
N LEU A 69 -8.96 -3.04 1.87
CA LEU A 69 -9.22 -4.29 1.13
C LEU A 69 -9.81 -4.09 -0.28
N ASN A 70 -10.32 -2.89 -0.60
CA ASN A 70 -10.94 -2.54 -1.89
C ASN A 70 -9.97 -1.82 -2.85
N GLY A 71 -8.71 -1.65 -2.46
CA GLY A 71 -7.66 -1.03 -3.28
C GLY A 71 -7.15 -1.91 -4.42
N TYR A 72 -6.01 -1.52 -4.99
CA TYR A 72 -5.31 -2.33 -5.98
C TYR A 72 -4.61 -3.51 -5.31
N ARG A 73 -4.16 -4.46 -6.13
CA ARG A 73 -3.28 -5.52 -5.64
C ARG A 73 -2.07 -4.92 -4.96
N PHE A 74 -1.84 -5.28 -3.71
CA PHE A 74 -0.75 -4.70 -2.94
C PHE A 74 0.54 -5.48 -3.13
N LEU A 75 1.50 -4.84 -3.78
CA LEU A 75 2.87 -5.30 -3.82
C LEU A 75 3.68 -4.58 -2.76
N ASN A 76 4.32 -5.34 -1.87
CA ASN A 76 5.39 -4.83 -1.04
C ASN A 76 6.49 -5.89 -0.94
N CYS A 77 7.65 -5.46 -0.45
CA CYS A 77 8.78 -6.35 -0.26
C CYS A 77 8.42 -7.54 0.63
N ALA A 78 7.72 -7.34 1.75
CA ALA A 78 7.38 -8.41 2.69
C ALA A 78 6.51 -9.51 2.05
N ASN A 79 5.47 -9.16 1.30
CA ASN A 79 4.55 -10.07 0.64
C ASN A 79 5.22 -10.83 -0.50
N ILE A 80 6.02 -10.13 -1.31
CA ILE A 80 6.83 -10.75 -2.36
C ILE A 80 7.80 -11.74 -1.72
N SER A 81 8.49 -11.35 -0.66
CA SER A 81 9.44 -12.19 0.08
C SER A 81 8.78 -13.40 0.71
N ASN A 82 7.63 -13.21 1.35
CA ASN A 82 6.86 -14.32 1.93
C ASN A 82 6.48 -15.31 0.84
N SER A 83 5.90 -14.83 -0.26
CA SER A 83 5.44 -15.68 -1.36
C SER A 83 6.60 -16.42 -2.04
N LEU A 84 7.72 -15.72 -2.26
CA LEU A 84 8.96 -16.31 -2.76
C LEU A 84 9.47 -17.42 -1.84
N THR A 85 9.60 -17.15 -0.53
CA THR A 85 10.09 -18.15 0.42
C THR A 85 9.20 -19.39 0.46
N LEU A 86 7.87 -19.22 0.43
CA LEU A 86 6.94 -20.34 0.34
C LEU A 86 7.18 -21.17 -0.92
N ILE A 87 7.41 -20.53 -2.07
CA ILE A 87 7.68 -21.28 -3.31
C ILE A 87 9.02 -22.00 -3.24
N THR A 88 10.07 -21.35 -2.77
CA THR A 88 11.39 -21.98 -2.63
C THR A 88 11.31 -23.21 -1.73
N SER A 89 10.48 -23.17 -0.68
CA SER A 89 10.24 -24.28 0.25
C SER A 89 9.78 -25.56 -0.48
N ILE A 90 8.92 -25.45 -1.51
CA ILE A 90 8.42 -26.58 -2.30
C ILE A 90 9.58 -27.35 -2.97
N TYR A 91 10.60 -26.64 -3.44
CA TYR A 91 11.71 -27.25 -4.19
C TYR A 91 12.86 -27.74 -3.29
N THR A 92 13.00 -27.17 -2.09
CA THR A 92 14.12 -27.46 -1.19
C THR A 92 13.76 -28.42 -0.07
N LYS A 93 12.47 -28.67 0.21
CA LYS A 93 11.99 -29.63 1.22
C LYS A 93 12.79 -30.95 1.22
N ASP A 94 12.85 -31.62 0.07
CA ASP A 94 13.47 -32.96 -0.05
C ASP A 94 14.98 -32.95 0.21
N ILE A 95 15.66 -31.82 -0.06
CA ILE A 95 17.08 -31.65 0.25
C ILE A 95 17.24 -31.57 1.76
N PHE A 96 16.43 -30.74 2.41
CA PHE A 96 16.56 -30.45 3.83
C PHE A 96 16.04 -31.55 4.77
N LEU A 97 15.25 -32.51 4.29
CA LEU A 97 14.90 -33.72 5.04
C LEU A 97 16.14 -34.44 5.60
N LYS A 98 17.29 -34.33 4.92
CA LYS A 98 18.56 -34.94 5.33
C LYS A 98 19.36 -34.18 6.40
N TYR A 99 19.05 -32.90 6.61
CA TYR A 99 19.86 -31.97 7.42
C TYR A 99 19.10 -31.40 8.64
N GLY A 100 17.80 -31.69 8.76
CA GLY A 100 16.97 -31.28 9.90
C GLY A 100 16.22 -29.96 9.68
N GLN A 101 15.21 -29.72 10.54
CA GLN A 101 14.31 -28.57 10.42
C GLN A 101 15.01 -27.22 10.66
N ASP A 102 16.06 -27.17 11.48
CA ASP A 102 16.80 -25.94 11.76
C ASP A 102 17.51 -25.40 10.51
N SER A 103 18.19 -26.28 9.78
CA SER A 103 18.85 -25.94 8.53
C SER A 103 17.83 -25.47 7.49
N TYR A 104 16.67 -26.14 7.43
CA TYR A 104 15.57 -25.72 6.57
C TYR A 104 15.04 -24.32 6.93
N LEU A 105 14.72 -24.08 8.20
CA LEU A 105 14.16 -22.82 8.67
C LEU A 105 15.10 -21.63 8.42
N ASN A 106 16.40 -21.80 8.69
CA ASN A 106 17.40 -20.77 8.41
C ASN A 106 17.47 -20.46 6.92
N PHE A 107 17.34 -21.46 6.04
CA PHE A 107 17.33 -21.25 4.58
C PHE A 107 16.08 -20.46 4.12
N LEU A 108 14.93 -20.74 4.74
CA LEU A 108 13.70 -19.97 4.50
C LEU A 108 13.84 -18.52 4.99
N TYR A 109 14.45 -18.29 6.15
CA TYR A 109 14.78 -16.95 6.64
C TYR A 109 15.75 -16.22 5.71
N THR A 110 16.78 -16.89 5.19
CA THR A 110 17.71 -16.33 4.20
C THR A 110 16.95 -15.84 2.96
N SER A 111 16.07 -16.69 2.41
CA SER A 111 15.24 -16.34 1.25
C SER A 111 14.31 -15.15 1.52
N TYR A 112 13.81 -15.01 2.76
CA TYR A 112 12.94 -13.89 3.13
C TYR A 112 13.72 -12.58 3.34
N LEU A 113 14.77 -12.63 4.15
CA LEU A 113 15.48 -11.46 4.64
C LEU A 113 16.37 -10.80 3.57
N LEU A 114 16.88 -11.58 2.60
CA LEU A 114 17.70 -11.06 1.51
C LEU A 114 16.93 -10.04 0.66
N SER A 115 15.62 -10.17 0.51
CA SER A 115 14.82 -9.17 -0.19
C SER A 115 14.99 -7.76 0.39
N PHE A 116 15.06 -7.64 1.72
CA PHE A 116 15.26 -6.36 2.40
C PHE A 116 16.69 -5.86 2.25
N VAL A 117 17.68 -6.75 2.30
CA VAL A 117 19.10 -6.42 2.07
C VAL A 117 19.32 -5.87 0.66
N PHE A 118 18.71 -6.51 -0.35
CA PHE A 118 18.78 -6.04 -1.73
C PHE A 118 17.94 -4.79 -1.96
N LEU A 119 16.72 -4.71 -1.41
CA LEU A 119 15.87 -3.52 -1.53
C LEU A 119 16.53 -2.26 -0.96
N SER A 120 17.17 -2.39 0.21
CA SER A 120 17.92 -1.31 0.89
C SER A 120 19.30 -1.08 0.31
N ARG A 121 19.70 -1.85 -0.71
CA ARG A 121 20.97 -1.76 -1.43
C ARG A 121 22.21 -1.98 -0.55
N ILE A 122 22.07 -2.56 0.64
CA ILE A 122 23.22 -3.01 1.45
C ILE A 122 24.05 -4.04 0.68
N LYS A 123 23.44 -4.79 -0.23
CA LYS A 123 24.12 -5.50 -1.31
C LYS A 123 23.57 -5.06 -2.66
N ILE A 124 24.43 -4.91 -3.66
CA ILE A 124 24.06 -4.45 -5.01
C ILE A 124 24.48 -5.45 -6.09
N PHE A 125 23.95 -5.26 -7.29
CA PHE A 125 24.39 -5.93 -8.52
C PHE A 125 25.30 -4.97 -9.30
N PRO A 126 26.64 -5.08 -9.16
CA PRO A 126 27.56 -4.06 -9.66
C PRO A 126 27.86 -4.21 -11.16
N HIS A 127 27.71 -5.41 -11.71
CA HIS A 127 28.06 -5.68 -13.10
C HIS A 127 26.98 -5.09 -14.01
N LYS A 128 27.39 -4.17 -14.88
CA LYS A 128 26.53 -3.57 -15.92
C LYS A 128 26.98 -4.12 -17.27
N ASN A 129 26.12 -3.99 -18.28
CA ASN A 129 26.48 -4.27 -19.67
C ASN A 129 27.66 -3.38 -20.08
N ARG A 130 28.89 -3.85 -19.89
CA ARG A 130 30.11 -3.21 -20.38
C ARG A 130 30.93 -4.27 -21.09
N ASP A 131 31.32 -3.91 -22.32
CA ASP A 131 32.24 -4.56 -23.26
C ASP A 131 31.93 -6.00 -23.72
N HIS A 132 31.19 -6.80 -22.94
CA HIS A 132 30.91 -8.23 -23.23
C HIS A 132 29.42 -8.59 -23.38
N GLY A 133 28.55 -7.58 -23.56
CA GLY A 133 27.11 -7.77 -23.80
C GLY A 133 26.27 -8.03 -22.53
N PRO A 134 24.93 -8.06 -22.66
CA PRO A 134 24.00 -8.18 -21.53
C PRO A 134 24.01 -9.56 -20.85
N GLU A 135 24.30 -10.62 -21.60
CA GLU A 135 24.33 -11.99 -21.10
C GLU A 135 25.47 -12.20 -20.10
N HIS A 136 26.66 -11.68 -20.42
CA HIS A 136 27.82 -11.79 -19.54
C HIS A 136 27.61 -11.07 -18.20
N ALA A 137 27.04 -9.86 -18.23
CA ALA A 137 26.71 -9.12 -17.02
C ALA A 137 25.64 -9.82 -16.16
N ARG A 138 24.69 -10.54 -16.77
CA ARG A 138 23.68 -11.36 -16.06
C ARG A 138 24.35 -12.52 -15.34
N GLU A 139 25.25 -13.23 -16.03
CA GLU A 139 25.97 -14.37 -15.48
C GLU A 139 26.85 -13.97 -14.28
N GLU A 140 27.64 -12.90 -14.40
CA GLU A 140 28.47 -12.40 -13.29
C GLU A 140 27.62 -12.00 -12.07
N ASN A 141 26.51 -11.29 -12.32
CA ASN A 141 25.57 -10.92 -11.25
C ASN A 141 24.90 -12.14 -10.61
N TYR A 142 24.59 -13.18 -11.38
CA TYR A 142 24.02 -14.43 -10.87
C TYR A 142 25.04 -15.18 -9.99
N ASN A 143 26.28 -15.33 -10.46
CA ASN A 143 27.36 -15.95 -9.69
C ASN A 143 27.62 -15.21 -8.38
N ARG A 144 27.64 -13.87 -8.43
CA ARG A 144 27.74 -13.02 -7.24
C ARG A 144 26.55 -13.21 -6.30
N PHE A 145 25.34 -13.30 -6.83
CA PHE A 145 24.14 -13.56 -6.04
C PHE A 145 24.25 -14.87 -5.28
N ILE A 146 24.63 -15.96 -5.95
CA ILE A 146 24.82 -17.27 -5.31
C ILE A 146 25.81 -17.17 -4.16
N GLN A 147 26.95 -16.51 -4.35
CA GLN A 147 27.93 -16.31 -3.27
C GLN A 147 27.33 -15.51 -2.10
N THR A 148 26.65 -14.41 -2.41
CA THR A 148 26.00 -13.54 -1.42
C THR A 148 24.95 -14.31 -0.61
N PHE A 149 24.15 -15.15 -1.29
CA PHE A 149 23.12 -15.97 -0.66
C PHE A 149 23.70 -16.92 0.39
N PHE A 150 24.74 -17.68 0.04
CA PHE A 150 25.33 -18.65 0.96
C PHE A 150 26.09 -17.99 2.11
N HIS A 151 26.79 -16.87 1.89
CA HIS A 151 27.37 -16.11 3.00
C HIS A 151 26.28 -15.55 3.93
N PHE A 152 25.14 -15.13 3.38
CA PHE A 152 24.03 -14.67 4.21
C PHE A 152 23.34 -15.81 4.95
N TYR A 153 23.30 -17.01 4.38
CA TYR A 153 22.81 -18.21 5.07
C TYR A 153 23.66 -18.54 6.31
N GLU A 154 24.98 -18.49 6.19
CA GLU A 154 25.90 -18.58 7.33
C GLU A 154 25.64 -17.49 8.38
N PHE A 155 25.45 -16.25 7.91
CA PHE A 155 25.12 -15.13 8.78
C PHE A 155 23.82 -15.38 9.57
N VAL A 156 22.74 -15.80 8.91
CA VAL A 156 21.44 -16.05 9.58
C VAL A 156 21.57 -17.13 10.66
N PHE A 157 22.31 -18.21 10.40
CA PHE A 157 22.62 -19.21 11.43
C PHE A 157 23.27 -18.59 12.67
N SER A 158 24.30 -17.77 12.48
CA SER A 158 25.00 -17.11 13.58
C SER A 158 24.08 -16.27 14.47
N GLN A 159 23.01 -15.69 13.89
CA GLN A 159 22.04 -14.87 14.61
C GLN A 159 21.00 -15.70 15.39
N THR A 160 20.77 -16.97 15.01
CA THR A 160 19.84 -17.86 15.73
C THR A 160 20.48 -18.54 16.95
N GLY A 161 21.75 -18.26 17.25
CA GLY A 161 22.49 -18.90 18.34
C GLY A 161 22.89 -20.35 18.06
N LYS A 162 22.57 -20.89 16.87
CA LYS A 162 22.94 -22.23 16.41
C LYS A 162 24.15 -22.16 15.48
N LYS A 163 25.00 -23.19 15.48
CA LYS A 163 26.17 -23.28 14.60
C LYS A 163 25.96 -24.42 13.61
N ILE A 164 26.01 -24.11 12.32
CA ILE A 164 26.13 -25.12 11.26
C ILE A 164 27.60 -25.51 11.10
N SER A 165 27.88 -26.81 10.93
CA SER A 165 29.24 -27.27 10.66
C SER A 165 29.67 -26.88 9.23
N LYS A 166 30.97 -26.60 9.03
CA LYS A 166 31.49 -26.29 7.68
C LYS A 166 31.22 -27.41 6.68
N GLU A 167 31.31 -28.67 7.12
CA GLU A 167 31.05 -29.83 6.27
C GLU A 167 29.59 -29.92 5.84
N GLU A 168 28.66 -29.73 6.79
CA GLU A 168 27.22 -29.74 6.50
C GLU A 168 26.85 -28.62 5.54
N LEU A 169 27.38 -27.41 5.77
CA LEU A 169 27.15 -26.27 4.89
C LEU A 169 27.64 -26.54 3.45
N VAL A 170 28.83 -27.11 3.29
CA VAL A 170 29.37 -27.47 1.97
C VAL A 170 28.48 -28.51 1.29
N LYS A 171 27.97 -29.50 2.03
CA LYS A 171 27.04 -30.51 1.50
C LYS A 171 25.71 -29.87 1.07
N ILE A 172 25.09 -29.06 1.92
CA ILE A 172 23.85 -28.34 1.60
C ILE A 172 24.04 -27.46 0.37
N LYS A 173 25.13 -26.69 0.31
CA LYS A 173 25.46 -25.84 -0.85
C LYS A 173 25.56 -26.67 -2.12
N LYS A 174 26.25 -27.81 -2.10
CA LYS A 174 26.38 -28.70 -3.26
C LYS A 174 25.01 -29.24 -3.70
N GLU A 175 24.19 -29.73 -2.78
CA GLU A 175 22.87 -30.28 -3.11
C GLU A 175 21.91 -29.21 -3.67
N LEU A 176 21.93 -28.00 -3.11
CA LEU A 176 21.12 -26.89 -3.63
C LEU A 176 21.59 -26.43 -5.01
N LEU A 177 22.89 -26.38 -5.26
CA LEU A 177 23.43 -26.00 -6.57
C LEU A 177 23.20 -27.06 -7.65
N ASN A 178 23.02 -28.32 -7.28
CA ASN A 178 22.55 -29.36 -8.21
C ASN A 178 21.10 -29.11 -8.67
N LYS A 179 20.33 -28.28 -7.95
CA LYS A 179 19.02 -27.77 -8.36
C LYS A 179 19.08 -26.25 -8.53
N SER A 180 20.10 -25.75 -9.24
CA SER A 180 20.38 -24.31 -9.38
C SER A 180 19.20 -23.49 -9.91
N GLU A 181 18.30 -24.12 -10.66
CA GLU A 181 17.11 -23.48 -11.25
C GLU A 181 16.23 -22.75 -10.22
N ILE A 182 16.18 -23.22 -8.98
CA ILE A 182 15.41 -22.59 -7.88
C ILE A 182 15.88 -21.16 -7.57
N PHE A 183 17.11 -20.82 -7.95
CA PHE A 183 17.72 -19.53 -7.67
C PHE A 183 17.38 -18.47 -8.72
N PHE A 184 16.91 -18.84 -9.93
CA PHE A 184 16.57 -17.85 -10.96
C PHE A 184 15.41 -16.93 -10.56
N PRO A 185 14.29 -17.42 -9.98
CA PRO A 185 13.23 -16.53 -9.50
C PRO A 185 13.69 -15.61 -8.37
N LEU A 186 14.53 -16.10 -7.45
CA LEU A 186 15.11 -15.30 -6.37
C LEU A 186 16.02 -14.21 -6.94
N PHE A 187 16.93 -14.58 -7.85
CA PHE A 187 17.86 -13.67 -8.51
C PHE A 187 17.12 -12.55 -9.24
N ALA A 188 16.20 -12.89 -10.15
CA ALA A 188 15.45 -11.91 -10.95
C ALA A 188 14.63 -10.97 -10.05
N THR A 189 14.01 -11.51 -9.00
CA THR A 189 13.24 -10.69 -8.06
C THR A 189 14.13 -9.77 -7.23
N TYR A 190 15.23 -10.26 -6.67
CA TYR A 190 16.15 -9.44 -5.88
C TYR A 190 16.82 -8.36 -6.71
N GLN A 191 17.18 -8.66 -7.97
CA GLN A 191 17.69 -7.65 -8.90
C GLN A 191 16.65 -6.55 -9.14
N ARG A 192 15.39 -6.93 -9.31
CA ARG A 192 14.28 -5.98 -9.48
C ARG A 192 14.05 -5.12 -8.22
N LEU A 193 14.09 -5.71 -7.03
CA LEU A 193 13.99 -4.99 -5.75
C LEU A 193 15.19 -4.06 -5.54
N ASN A 194 16.41 -4.48 -5.91
CA ASN A 194 17.63 -3.67 -5.78
C ASN A 194 17.59 -2.40 -6.64
N ALA A 195 16.90 -2.49 -7.77
CA ALA A 195 16.65 -1.39 -8.67
C ALA A 195 15.46 -0.53 -8.24
N MET A 196 14.78 -0.78 -7.10
CA MET A 196 13.52 -0.09 -6.78
C MET A 196 13.72 1.37 -6.37
N PHE A 197 14.68 1.65 -5.47
CA PHE A 197 14.97 2.99 -4.95
C PHE A 197 16.05 3.76 -5.72
N THR A 198 16.57 3.19 -6.82
CA THR A 198 17.61 3.85 -7.63
C THR A 198 17.03 4.98 -8.47
N ASN A 199 17.69 6.13 -8.52
CA ASN A 199 17.30 7.21 -9.43
C ASN A 199 18.57 7.77 -10.07
N PRO A 200 18.60 8.06 -11.38
CA PRO A 200 19.78 8.63 -12.02
C PRO A 200 20.29 9.92 -11.36
N ASP A 201 19.37 10.69 -10.75
CA ASP A 201 19.67 11.97 -10.10
C ASP A 201 20.02 11.82 -8.61
N ILE A 202 20.00 10.61 -8.05
CA ILE A 202 20.21 10.36 -6.61
C ILE A 202 21.37 9.40 -6.43
N THR A 203 22.31 9.77 -5.55
CA THR A 203 23.41 8.88 -5.20
C THR A 203 22.97 7.85 -4.15
N ASP A 204 23.64 6.69 -4.11
CA ASP A 204 23.42 5.72 -3.03
C ASP A 204 23.71 6.35 -1.64
N LYS A 205 24.62 7.32 -1.58
CA LYS A 205 24.90 8.11 -0.36
C LYS A 205 23.67 8.89 0.13
N ASP A 206 22.93 9.53 -0.78
CA ASP A 206 21.71 10.26 -0.46
C ASP A 206 20.61 9.32 0.04
N LEU A 207 20.49 8.15 -0.59
CA LEU A 207 19.59 7.07 -0.17
C LEU A 207 19.92 6.60 1.25
N TYR A 208 21.17 6.29 1.56
CA TYR A 208 21.55 5.87 2.90
C TYR A 208 21.35 6.99 3.93
N SER A 209 21.61 8.24 3.55
CA SER A 209 21.36 9.39 4.42
C SER A 209 19.86 9.58 4.73
N ARG A 210 18.97 9.15 3.82
CA ARG A 210 17.52 9.05 4.09
C ARG A 210 17.22 7.88 5.03
N ILE A 211 17.67 6.67 4.70
CA ILE A 211 17.35 5.43 5.44
C ILE A 211 17.85 5.52 6.89
N PHE A 212 19.01 6.13 7.11
CA PHE A 212 19.66 6.24 8.43
C PHE A 212 19.61 7.65 9.02
N TYR A 213 18.64 8.46 8.60
CA TYR A 213 18.53 9.87 9.03
C TYR A 213 18.54 10.03 10.55
N ASP A 214 17.84 9.16 11.27
CA ASP A 214 17.75 9.22 12.73
C ASP A 214 19.01 8.71 13.41
N GLU A 215 19.60 7.61 12.92
CA GLU A 215 20.82 7.05 13.48
C GLU A 215 22.04 7.96 13.30
N LEU A 216 22.04 8.78 12.24
CA LEU A 216 23.05 9.83 12.03
C LEU A 216 23.02 10.94 13.10
N LYS A 217 21.95 11.03 13.89
CA LYS A 217 21.77 12.01 14.97
C LYS A 217 21.86 11.41 16.37
N GLY A 218 21.98 10.10 16.48
CA GLY A 218 22.01 9.38 17.76
C GLY A 218 23.34 8.68 18.02
N ASP A 219 23.32 7.74 18.97
CA ASP A 219 24.51 7.05 19.46
C ASP A 219 25.19 6.15 18.41
N GLN A 220 24.46 5.77 17.35
CA GLN A 220 24.95 4.90 16.27
C GLN A 220 25.62 5.68 15.13
N LYS A 221 25.75 7.01 15.26
CA LYS A 221 26.27 7.91 14.23
C LYS A 221 27.60 7.46 13.64
N ASN A 222 28.56 7.05 14.46
CA ASN A 222 29.91 6.73 13.99
C ASN A 222 29.92 5.55 13.01
N ILE A 223 29.22 4.46 13.36
CA ILE A 223 29.14 3.25 12.52
C ILE A 223 28.36 3.52 11.23
N VAL A 224 27.28 4.30 11.34
CA VAL A 224 26.47 4.67 10.17
C VAL A 224 27.22 5.60 9.24
N ALA A 225 27.92 6.62 9.77
CA ALA A 225 28.73 7.53 8.96
C ALA A 225 29.86 6.77 8.24
N GLU A 226 30.55 5.86 8.94
CA GLU A 226 31.58 5.01 8.35
C GLU A 226 31.03 4.17 7.18
N PHE A 227 29.87 3.54 7.36
CA PHE A 227 29.22 2.78 6.29
C PHE A 227 28.88 3.68 5.09
N ILE A 228 28.29 4.86 5.33
CA ILE A 228 27.87 5.78 4.27
C ILE A 228 29.07 6.33 3.50
N GLU A 229 30.18 6.62 4.17
CA GLU A 229 31.40 7.11 3.52
C GLU A 229 32.08 6.02 2.68
N ASN A 230 32.00 4.76 3.11
CA ASN A 230 32.69 3.63 2.49
C ASN A 230 31.73 2.64 1.80
N TYR A 231 30.52 3.06 1.45
CA TYR A 231 29.45 2.14 1.02
C TYR A 231 29.84 1.27 -0.17
N GLN A 232 30.64 1.78 -1.11
CA GLN A 232 31.07 1.03 -2.30
C GLN A 232 31.91 -0.20 -1.93
N LYS A 233 32.75 -0.09 -0.88
CA LYS A 233 33.57 -1.19 -0.36
C LYS A 233 32.70 -2.30 0.22
N TYR A 234 31.65 -1.92 0.96
CA TYR A 234 30.76 -2.87 1.63
C TYR A 234 29.76 -3.52 0.67
N THR A 235 29.08 -2.70 -0.12
CA THR A 235 27.92 -3.12 -0.91
C THR A 235 28.26 -4.00 -2.12
N SER A 236 29.47 -3.84 -2.67
CA SER A 236 29.95 -4.60 -3.83
C SER A 236 30.46 -6.00 -3.47
N GLN A 237 30.97 -6.20 -2.25
CA GLN A 237 31.46 -7.50 -1.78
C GLN A 237 30.32 -8.49 -1.50
N ALA A 238 30.59 -9.80 -1.67
CA ALA A 238 29.60 -10.86 -1.43
C ALA A 238 29.53 -11.33 0.03
N ASN A 239 30.56 -11.08 0.84
CA ASN A 239 30.60 -11.41 2.27
C ASN A 239 29.99 -10.28 3.12
N TYR A 240 29.79 -10.52 4.43
CA TYR A 240 29.22 -9.53 5.34
C TYR A 240 30.22 -9.19 6.44
N SER A 241 30.63 -7.92 6.50
CA SER A 241 31.48 -7.38 7.55
C SER A 241 30.73 -7.16 8.87
N SER A 242 31.48 -6.88 9.93
CA SER A 242 30.92 -6.50 11.24
C SER A 242 30.12 -5.19 11.16
N VAL A 243 30.56 -4.24 10.34
CA VAL A 243 29.86 -2.98 10.07
C VAL A 243 28.52 -3.26 9.41
N GLU A 244 28.52 -4.03 8.32
CA GLU A 244 27.28 -4.40 7.62
C GLU A 244 26.31 -5.16 8.52
N THR A 245 26.83 -6.04 9.37
CA THR A 245 26.01 -6.76 10.36
C THR A 245 25.25 -5.80 11.27
N LYS A 246 25.92 -4.76 11.79
CA LYS A 246 25.25 -3.73 12.60
C LYS A 246 24.27 -2.90 11.79
N ILE A 247 24.64 -2.51 10.57
CA ILE A 247 23.75 -1.75 9.67
C ILE A 247 22.47 -2.53 9.35
N MET A 248 22.58 -3.85 9.16
CA MET A 248 21.44 -4.72 8.89
C MET A 248 20.39 -4.71 10.01
N GLN A 249 20.78 -4.51 11.28
CA GLN A 249 19.82 -4.44 12.39
C GLN A 249 18.80 -3.30 12.24
N PHE A 250 19.14 -2.23 11.52
CA PHE A 250 18.24 -1.12 11.28
C PHE A 250 17.26 -1.37 10.13
N ILE A 251 17.63 -2.21 9.15
CA ILE A 251 16.86 -2.44 7.92
C ILE A 251 16.15 -3.80 7.86
N LEU A 252 16.46 -4.75 8.74
CA LEU A 252 15.72 -6.01 8.76
C LEU A 252 14.35 -5.80 9.41
N PRO A 253 13.30 -6.53 8.97
CA PRO A 253 11.96 -6.35 9.50
C PRO A 253 11.89 -6.74 10.98
N ALA A 254 11.03 -6.04 11.72
CA ALA A 254 10.76 -6.26 13.15
C ALA A 254 10.10 -7.61 13.44
N ASP A 255 9.43 -8.18 12.44
CA ASP A 255 8.73 -9.46 12.53
C ASP A 255 8.98 -10.27 11.24
N ILE A 256 8.92 -11.60 11.33
CA ILE A 256 9.11 -12.52 10.20
C ILE A 256 7.88 -13.42 10.13
N LEU A 257 6.97 -13.11 9.21
CA LEU A 257 5.67 -13.77 9.13
C LEU A 257 5.75 -15.30 8.97
N ILE A 258 6.67 -15.80 8.15
CA ILE A 258 6.82 -17.25 7.93
C ILE A 258 7.09 -18.03 9.24
N ARG A 259 7.56 -17.37 10.30
CA ARG A 259 7.71 -17.99 11.63
C ARG A 259 6.40 -18.52 12.17
N TYR A 260 5.30 -17.79 11.99
CA TYR A 260 3.99 -18.21 12.51
C TYR A 260 3.48 -19.51 11.87
N MET A 261 3.97 -19.87 10.68
CA MET A 261 3.55 -21.10 9.98
C MET A 261 4.52 -22.26 10.16
N PHE A 262 5.82 -22.01 10.34
CA PHE A 262 6.84 -23.05 10.40
C PHE A 262 7.35 -23.33 11.82
N LEU A 263 7.36 -22.34 12.73
CA LEU A 263 7.96 -22.50 14.05
C LEU A 263 7.08 -23.37 14.97
N ASP A 264 7.71 -24.39 15.56
CA ASP A 264 7.09 -25.40 16.42
C ASP A 264 6.01 -26.25 15.71
N MET A 265 6.06 -26.35 14.39
CA MET A 265 5.24 -27.24 13.56
C MET A 265 6.15 -28.18 12.75
N ASP A 266 5.62 -29.28 12.22
CA ASP A 266 6.36 -30.08 11.23
C ASP A 266 6.45 -29.29 9.92
N MET A 267 7.60 -28.64 9.72
CA MET A 267 7.86 -27.76 8.59
C MET A 267 7.78 -28.48 7.24
N PHE A 268 8.15 -29.76 7.20
CA PHE A 268 8.12 -30.55 5.98
C PHE A 268 6.69 -30.92 5.63
N LEU A 269 5.90 -31.34 6.64
CA LEU A 269 4.49 -31.64 6.46
C LEU A 269 3.69 -30.39 6.07
N VAL A 270 3.95 -29.23 6.69
CA VAL A 270 3.37 -27.92 6.30
C VAL A 270 3.64 -27.62 4.82
N THR A 271 4.88 -27.83 4.37
CA THR A 271 5.27 -27.60 2.97
C THR A 271 4.49 -28.52 2.01
N GLU A 272 4.36 -29.79 2.38
CA GLU A 272 3.71 -30.81 1.57
C GLU A 272 2.18 -30.67 1.49
N THR A 273 1.56 -30.25 2.58
CA THR A 273 0.09 -30.22 2.70
C THR A 273 -0.48 -28.84 2.40
N ILE A 274 0.06 -27.79 3.01
CA ILE A 274 -0.46 -26.43 2.90
C ILE A 274 0.12 -25.75 1.66
N ILE A 275 1.45 -25.62 1.60
CA ILE A 275 2.11 -24.77 0.60
C ILE A 275 1.97 -25.35 -0.81
N SER A 276 2.18 -26.66 -0.96
CA SER A 276 2.06 -27.37 -2.24
C SER A 276 0.63 -27.37 -2.80
N LYS A 277 -0.38 -27.09 -1.96
CA LYS A 277 -1.78 -26.93 -2.40
C LYS A 277 -2.06 -25.52 -2.93
N ILE A 278 -1.38 -24.51 -2.39
CA ILE A 278 -1.53 -23.10 -2.79
C ILE A 278 -0.96 -22.87 -4.18
N TYR A 279 0.22 -23.41 -4.45
CA TYR A 279 0.92 -23.16 -5.71
C TYR A 279 1.02 -24.39 -6.59
N ASP A 280 0.57 -24.27 -7.83
CA ASP A 280 0.78 -25.29 -8.84
C ASP A 280 2.25 -25.30 -9.29
N ARG A 281 2.94 -26.40 -8.99
CA ARG A 281 4.33 -26.64 -9.38
C ARG A 281 4.54 -26.56 -10.89
N LYS A 282 3.63 -27.08 -11.71
CA LYS A 282 3.76 -27.03 -13.18
C LYS A 282 3.73 -25.62 -13.73
N VAL A 283 2.96 -24.73 -13.09
CA VAL A 283 2.91 -23.32 -13.45
C VAL A 283 4.22 -22.63 -13.05
N ILE A 284 4.73 -22.91 -11.85
CA ILE A 284 6.01 -22.37 -11.38
C ILE A 284 7.18 -22.84 -12.26
N ASP A 285 7.22 -24.12 -12.64
CA ASP A 285 8.27 -24.68 -13.49
C ASP A 285 8.38 -23.94 -14.85
N LYS A 286 7.23 -23.53 -15.42
CA LYS A 286 7.21 -22.71 -16.65
C LYS A 286 7.85 -21.34 -16.42
N TYR A 287 7.54 -20.68 -15.30
CA TYR A 287 8.16 -19.41 -14.95
C TYR A 287 9.65 -19.55 -14.66
N ILE A 288 10.08 -20.61 -13.97
CA ILE A 288 11.50 -20.90 -13.72
C ILE A 288 12.25 -21.05 -15.05
N ALA A 289 11.71 -21.85 -15.97
CA ALA A 289 12.31 -22.05 -17.28
C ALA A 289 12.39 -20.76 -18.11
N SER A 290 11.41 -19.87 -17.95
CA SER A 290 11.40 -18.54 -18.58
C SER A 290 12.46 -17.62 -17.96
N LEU A 291 12.47 -17.51 -16.62
CA LEU A 291 13.38 -16.65 -15.84
C LEU A 291 14.84 -17.08 -15.92
N HIS A 292 15.11 -18.34 -16.29
CA HIS A 292 16.44 -18.79 -16.63
C HIS A 292 17.00 -18.01 -17.84
N LYS A 293 16.17 -17.74 -18.86
CA LYS A 293 16.58 -17.05 -20.08
C LYS A 293 16.68 -15.54 -19.89
N ASP A 294 15.59 -14.90 -19.45
CA ASP A 294 15.51 -13.46 -19.25
C ASP A 294 14.38 -13.09 -18.27
N ASP A 295 14.16 -11.80 -18.00
CA ASP A 295 13.21 -11.33 -16.99
C ASP A 295 11.81 -10.98 -17.53
N HIS A 296 11.45 -11.32 -18.78
CA HIS A 296 10.19 -10.86 -19.38
C HIS A 296 8.95 -11.34 -18.63
N ASP A 297 8.96 -12.57 -18.11
CA ASP A 297 7.85 -13.14 -17.35
C ASP A 297 7.87 -12.79 -15.86
N LEU A 298 8.83 -11.97 -15.39
CA LEU A 298 8.93 -11.63 -13.96
C LEU A 298 7.66 -10.94 -13.43
N GLU A 299 7.04 -10.07 -14.21
CA GLU A 299 5.78 -9.42 -13.84
C GLU A 299 4.66 -10.46 -13.67
N SER A 300 4.46 -11.32 -14.67
CA SER A 300 3.48 -12.41 -14.63
C SER A 300 3.73 -13.39 -13.47
N PHE A 301 4.99 -13.72 -13.21
CA PHE A 301 5.38 -14.56 -12.08
C PHE A 301 5.03 -13.90 -10.75
N LEU A 302 5.44 -12.65 -10.52
CA LEU A 302 5.12 -11.94 -9.28
C LEU A 302 3.60 -11.74 -9.11
N LEU A 303 2.89 -11.54 -10.22
CA LEU A 303 1.43 -11.51 -10.27
C LEU A 303 0.76 -12.88 -10.13
N TYR A 304 1.47 -13.99 -10.28
CA TYR A 304 0.95 -15.30 -9.93
C TYR A 304 1.17 -15.57 -8.43
N ILE A 305 2.39 -15.38 -7.95
CA ILE A 305 2.75 -15.81 -6.59
C ILE A 305 2.13 -14.95 -5.50
N THR A 306 1.71 -13.73 -5.81
CA THR A 306 1.01 -12.87 -4.84
C THR A 306 -0.52 -12.86 -5.05
N ASP A 307 -1.08 -13.76 -5.88
CA ASP A 307 -2.52 -13.74 -6.20
C ASP A 307 -3.31 -14.34 -5.03
N TYR A 308 -3.96 -13.47 -4.27
CA TYR A 308 -4.70 -13.84 -3.08
C TYR A 308 -5.85 -14.83 -3.36
N ARG A 309 -6.38 -14.91 -4.60
CA ARG A 309 -7.49 -15.83 -4.93
C ARG A 309 -7.01 -17.27 -4.88
N HIS A 310 -5.79 -17.52 -5.35
CA HIS A 310 -5.15 -18.83 -5.29
C HIS A 310 -4.91 -19.22 -3.82
N PHE A 311 -4.36 -18.30 -3.03
CA PHE A 311 -4.21 -18.48 -1.58
C PHE A 311 -5.52 -18.80 -0.89
N LYS A 312 -6.54 -17.95 -1.04
CA LYS A 312 -7.83 -18.11 -0.37
C LYS A 312 -8.49 -19.46 -0.73
N LYS A 313 -8.45 -19.84 -2.01
CA LYS A 313 -9.09 -21.09 -2.48
C LYS A 313 -8.42 -22.34 -1.92
N SER A 314 -7.10 -22.34 -1.82
CA SER A 314 -6.33 -23.57 -1.56
C SER A 314 -5.81 -23.70 -0.12
N PHE A 315 -5.66 -22.60 0.62
CA PHE A 315 -5.02 -22.59 1.93
C PHE A 315 -5.74 -23.50 2.94
N PHE A 316 -7.05 -23.31 3.15
CA PHE A 316 -7.80 -24.09 4.14
C PHE A 316 -7.92 -25.57 3.80
N SER A 317 -8.01 -25.91 2.51
CA SER A 317 -7.95 -27.31 2.07
C SER A 317 -6.58 -27.94 2.42
N GLY A 318 -5.50 -27.18 2.30
CA GLY A 318 -4.17 -27.62 2.74
C GLY A 318 -4.06 -27.78 4.26
N VAL A 319 -4.62 -26.84 5.03
CA VAL A 319 -4.67 -26.88 6.51
C VAL A 319 -5.47 -28.10 6.98
N GLN A 320 -6.60 -28.39 6.35
CA GLN A 320 -7.39 -29.57 6.63
C GLN A 320 -6.56 -30.84 6.45
N LYS A 321 -5.84 -30.97 5.32
CA LYS A 321 -4.96 -32.11 5.08
C LYS A 321 -3.84 -32.21 6.13
N TYR A 322 -3.26 -31.07 6.54
CA TYR A 322 -2.25 -31.02 7.60
C TYR A 322 -2.81 -31.59 8.92
N LEU A 323 -3.95 -31.06 9.38
CA LEU A 323 -4.60 -31.47 10.63
C LEU A 323 -4.96 -32.95 10.60
N ILE A 324 -5.53 -33.46 9.50
CA ILE A 324 -5.81 -34.90 9.34
C ILE A 324 -4.54 -35.73 9.52
N THR A 325 -3.44 -35.30 8.91
CA THR A 325 -2.19 -36.08 8.94
C THR A 325 -1.59 -36.09 10.34
N VAL A 326 -1.62 -34.96 11.05
CA VAL A 326 -1.14 -34.85 12.45
C VAL A 326 -2.03 -35.64 13.41
N LEU A 327 -3.36 -35.52 13.29
CA LEU A 327 -4.30 -36.23 14.16
C LEU A 327 -4.26 -37.74 13.97
N ARG A 328 -4.07 -38.21 12.73
CA ARG A 328 -3.91 -39.65 12.44
C ARG A 328 -2.60 -40.23 12.98
N SER A 329 -1.57 -39.41 13.18
CA SER A 329 -0.30 -39.90 13.76
C SER A 329 -0.34 -40.08 15.29
N ASP A 330 -1.36 -39.57 15.99
CA ASP A 330 -1.46 -39.58 17.47
C ASP A 330 -2.34 -40.71 18.08
N ASN A 331 -2.95 -41.59 17.26
CA ASN A 331 -3.73 -42.82 17.60
C ASN A 331 -5.03 -42.72 18.44
N GLY A 332 -6.14 -43.26 17.87
CA GLY A 332 -7.31 -43.81 18.57
C GLY A 332 -8.58 -43.90 17.69
N GLU A 333 -9.29 -45.04 17.65
CA GLU A 333 -10.51 -45.29 16.83
C GLU A 333 -11.68 -44.30 17.04
N GLU A 334 -11.69 -43.55 18.15
CA GLU A 334 -12.61 -42.42 18.40
C GLU A 334 -12.38 -41.20 17.49
N THR A 335 -11.31 -41.18 16.68
CA THR A 335 -10.96 -40.02 15.84
C THR A 335 -11.76 -39.92 14.55
N ASP A 336 -12.31 -41.02 14.01
CA ASP A 336 -12.92 -41.01 12.68
C ASP A 336 -14.30 -40.30 12.65
N GLU A 337 -15.14 -40.44 13.67
CA GLU A 337 -16.43 -39.72 13.76
C GLU A 337 -16.26 -38.20 13.97
N GLU A 338 -15.29 -37.78 14.80
CA GLU A 338 -14.98 -36.35 15.01
C GLU A 338 -14.30 -35.72 13.77
N LEU A 339 -13.50 -36.51 13.05
CA LEU A 339 -12.93 -36.11 11.76
C LEU A 339 -14.02 -35.93 10.71
N ASP A 340 -15.02 -36.81 10.64
CA ASP A 340 -16.13 -36.70 9.71
C ASP A 340 -17.01 -35.47 9.98
N ASP A 341 -17.23 -35.11 11.25
CA ASP A 341 -17.90 -33.84 11.63
C ASP A 341 -17.09 -32.61 11.18
N LEU A 342 -15.77 -32.61 11.40
CA LEU A 342 -14.88 -31.56 10.90
C LEU A 342 -14.91 -31.49 9.36
N MET A 343 -14.89 -32.63 8.68
CA MET A 343 -14.94 -32.76 7.23
C MET A 343 -16.24 -32.19 6.64
N SER A 344 -17.38 -32.40 7.30
CA SER A 344 -18.67 -31.84 6.89
C SER A 344 -18.73 -30.31 7.02
N SER A 345 -18.01 -29.73 7.99
CA SER A 345 -17.99 -28.29 8.24
C SER A 345 -17.06 -27.50 7.31
N ILE A 346 -16.12 -28.19 6.63
CA ILE A 346 -15.11 -27.60 5.74
C ILE A 346 -15.42 -27.90 4.25
N GLY A 347 -16.36 -28.81 3.97
CA GLY A 347 -16.65 -29.34 2.63
C GLY A 347 -17.57 -28.47 1.74
N ASP A 348 -17.07 -28.21 0.54
CA ASP A 348 -17.70 -27.83 -0.74
C ASP A 348 -18.62 -26.61 -0.88
N ASP A 349 -19.25 -26.09 0.18
CA ASP A 349 -20.04 -24.86 0.09
C ASP A 349 -19.23 -23.64 0.53
N ILE A 350 -18.53 -23.03 -0.44
CA ILE A 350 -17.83 -21.73 -0.32
C ILE A 350 -18.77 -20.60 0.18
N GLU A 351 -20.10 -20.80 0.13
CA GLU A 351 -21.12 -19.88 0.61
C GLU A 351 -21.48 -20.04 2.09
N ASN A 352 -21.14 -21.16 2.76
CA ASN A 352 -21.56 -21.49 4.14
C ASN A 352 -20.43 -21.50 5.18
N LEU A 353 -19.39 -20.68 4.99
CA LEU A 353 -18.29 -20.49 5.96
C LEU A 353 -18.75 -19.93 7.34
N GLU A 354 -19.99 -19.43 7.46
CA GLU A 354 -20.54 -18.90 8.73
C GLU A 354 -20.82 -20.01 9.77
N ASN A 355 -20.87 -21.28 9.36
CA ASN A 355 -21.17 -22.42 10.24
C ASN A 355 -19.95 -23.25 10.66
N PHE A 356 -18.73 -22.73 10.49
CA PHE A 356 -17.49 -23.41 10.90
C PHE A 356 -17.42 -23.57 12.43
N LYS A 357 -17.80 -24.74 12.95
CA LYS A 357 -17.63 -25.11 14.36
C LYS A 357 -16.42 -26.03 14.52
N ILE A 358 -15.36 -25.49 15.13
CA ILE A 358 -14.16 -26.24 15.51
C ILE A 358 -14.51 -27.21 16.66
N PRO A 359 -14.27 -28.52 16.53
CA PRO A 359 -14.49 -29.50 17.60
C PRO A 359 -13.80 -29.12 18.92
N GLU A 360 -14.42 -29.47 20.06
CA GLU A 360 -13.93 -29.15 21.43
C GLU A 360 -12.51 -29.70 21.72
N ARG A 361 -12.10 -30.79 21.06
CA ARG A 361 -10.75 -31.36 21.20
C ARG A 361 -9.68 -30.58 20.41
N ILE A 362 -10.04 -29.99 19.27
CA ILE A 362 -9.20 -29.03 18.53
C ILE A 362 -9.12 -27.68 19.28
N LYS A 363 -10.11 -27.33 20.10
CA LYS A 363 -9.97 -26.22 21.07
C LYS A 363 -8.88 -26.50 22.12
N LYS A 364 -8.52 -27.76 22.38
CA LYS A 364 -7.35 -28.14 23.22
C LYS A 364 -6.01 -28.00 22.46
N GLU A 365 -6.01 -28.06 21.13
CA GLU A 365 -4.89 -27.68 20.23
C GLU A 365 -4.97 -26.21 19.75
N SER A 366 -5.65 -25.32 20.49
CA SER A 366 -5.92 -23.94 20.08
C SER A 366 -4.70 -23.19 19.55
N LYS A 367 -3.50 -23.50 20.05
CA LYS A 367 -2.24 -22.86 19.64
C LYS A 367 -1.84 -23.10 18.19
N ILE A 368 -2.06 -24.31 17.62
CA ILE A 368 -1.69 -24.59 16.22
C ILE A 368 -2.66 -23.87 15.28
N MET A 369 -3.96 -24.00 15.54
CA MET A 369 -4.98 -23.32 14.73
C MET A 369 -4.89 -21.80 14.87
N GLU A 370 -4.63 -21.27 16.07
CA GLU A 370 -4.37 -19.85 16.30
C GLU A 370 -3.14 -19.37 15.52
N LYS A 371 -2.04 -20.13 15.50
CA LYS A 371 -0.84 -19.82 14.71
C LYS A 371 -1.14 -19.77 13.20
N ILE A 372 -1.82 -20.79 12.68
CA ILE A 372 -2.19 -20.88 11.25
C ILE A 372 -3.15 -19.75 10.86
N LEU A 373 -4.15 -19.45 11.69
CA LEU A 373 -5.08 -18.34 11.49
C LEU A 373 -4.36 -17.00 11.57
N ASN A 374 -3.48 -16.80 12.55
CA ASN A 374 -2.65 -15.60 12.65
C ASN A 374 -1.77 -15.44 11.41
N PHE A 375 -1.14 -16.50 10.92
CA PHE A 375 -0.41 -16.47 9.66
C PHE A 375 -1.31 -16.08 8.49
N TYR A 376 -2.46 -16.74 8.32
CA TYR A 376 -3.39 -16.49 7.21
C TYR A 376 -3.93 -15.06 7.22
N ILE A 377 -4.39 -14.58 8.37
CA ILE A 377 -4.92 -13.24 8.55
C ILE A 377 -3.83 -12.20 8.32
N THR A 378 -2.63 -12.41 8.88
CA THR A 378 -1.51 -11.47 8.71
C THR A 378 -0.99 -11.49 7.27
N LEU A 379 -0.96 -12.66 6.62
CA LEU A 379 -0.61 -12.80 5.21
C LEU A 379 -1.62 -12.09 4.31
N ILE A 380 -2.93 -12.34 4.46
CA ILE A 380 -3.95 -11.76 3.59
C ILE A 380 -4.25 -10.29 3.90
N GLY A 381 -4.31 -9.92 5.18
CA GLY A 381 -4.33 -8.51 5.58
C GLY A 381 -3.09 -7.78 5.01
N GLY A 382 -1.96 -8.48 4.98
CA GLY A 382 -0.74 -8.03 4.32
C GLY A 382 -0.85 -7.91 2.80
N PHE A 383 -1.65 -8.71 2.08
CA PHE A 383 -1.82 -8.65 0.63
C PHE A 383 -2.72 -7.51 0.14
N ARG A 384 -3.26 -6.68 1.05
CA ARG A 384 -4.28 -5.68 0.69
C ARG A 384 -4.18 -4.37 1.42
N ILE A 385 -3.25 -3.56 0.96
CA ILE A 385 -3.15 -2.16 1.31
C ILE A 385 -2.48 -1.52 0.11
N SER A 386 -3.17 -0.98 -0.87
CA SER A 386 -2.45 -0.13 -1.84
C SER A 386 -3.35 0.96 -2.37
N ARG A 387 -3.40 2.03 -1.58
CA ARG A 387 -3.90 3.31 -2.05
C ARG A 387 -2.83 3.86 -3.01
N GLY A 388 -3.19 3.97 -4.29
CA GLY A 388 -2.35 4.57 -5.31
C GLY A 388 -1.05 3.82 -5.58
N ASP A 389 -1.07 2.46 -5.60
CA ASP A 389 0.13 1.62 -5.54
C ASP A 389 1.32 2.12 -6.38
N SER A 390 2.23 2.82 -5.69
CA SER A 390 3.51 3.26 -6.25
C SER A 390 4.52 2.14 -6.29
N PHE A 391 4.32 1.05 -5.53
CA PHE A 391 5.19 -0.11 -5.57
C PHE A 391 5.06 -0.83 -6.91
N PHE A 392 3.85 -1.18 -7.36
CA PHE A 392 3.64 -1.85 -8.65
C PHE A 392 4.28 -1.05 -9.81
N LEU A 393 3.98 0.24 -9.89
CA LEU A 393 4.48 1.07 -10.99
C LEU A 393 6.00 1.29 -10.90
N ARG A 394 6.59 1.42 -9.70
CA ARG A 394 8.05 1.44 -9.54
C ARG A 394 8.71 0.09 -9.79
N LEU A 395 7.99 -1.01 -9.65
CA LEU A 395 8.53 -2.34 -9.91
C LEU A 395 8.52 -2.62 -11.42
N PHE A 396 7.42 -2.33 -12.12
CA PHE A 396 7.21 -2.78 -13.50
C PHE A 396 7.16 -1.67 -14.55
N ARG A 397 6.90 -0.42 -14.15
CA ARG A 397 6.81 0.74 -15.05
C ARG A 397 7.80 1.85 -14.68
N LYS A 398 8.88 1.52 -13.96
CA LYS A 398 9.92 2.47 -13.56
C LYS A 398 10.48 3.34 -14.69
N PRO A 399 10.79 2.79 -15.89
CA PRO A 399 11.28 3.61 -16.99
C PRO A 399 10.29 4.71 -17.41
N MET A 400 8.98 4.41 -17.36
CA MET A 400 7.92 5.39 -17.63
C MET A 400 7.92 6.49 -16.57
N ILE A 401 7.91 6.11 -15.28
CA ILE A 401 7.94 7.06 -14.17
C ILE A 401 9.16 7.98 -14.29
N GLN A 402 10.35 7.41 -14.51
CA GLN A 402 11.58 8.19 -14.61
C GLN A 402 11.58 9.12 -15.82
N GLN A 403 11.11 8.69 -16.99
CA GLN A 403 11.01 9.55 -18.17
C GLN A 403 10.05 10.73 -17.98
N ILE A 404 8.95 10.52 -17.23
CA ILE A 404 7.99 11.58 -16.87
C ILE A 404 8.59 12.51 -15.80
N ALA A 405 9.28 11.96 -14.80
CA ALA A 405 9.95 12.74 -13.77
C ALA A 405 11.13 13.57 -14.30
N GLN A 406 11.76 13.13 -15.41
CA GLN A 406 12.90 13.76 -16.08
C GLN A 406 12.55 14.99 -16.94
N SER A 407 11.50 15.74 -16.62
CA SER A 407 11.20 17.03 -17.26
C SER A 407 11.13 18.12 -16.23
N THR A 408 11.72 19.28 -16.54
CA THR A 408 11.89 20.50 -15.72
C THR A 408 12.95 20.42 -14.62
N ASP A 409 13.82 21.44 -14.60
CA ASP A 409 14.65 21.78 -13.45
C ASP A 409 13.82 21.57 -12.18
N MET A 410 14.28 20.67 -11.30
CA MET A 410 13.62 20.42 -10.00
C MET A 410 13.48 21.71 -9.16
N PHE A 411 14.19 22.76 -9.59
CA PHE A 411 14.23 24.09 -9.02
C PHE A 411 13.87 25.15 -10.06
N ASP A 412 12.87 24.90 -10.92
CA ASP A 412 12.14 26.03 -11.51
C ASP A 412 11.80 26.96 -10.33
N GLN A 413 12.46 28.13 -10.27
CA GLN A 413 12.70 28.94 -9.06
C GLN A 413 11.43 29.65 -8.56
N LYS A 414 10.29 28.98 -8.69
CA LYS A 414 8.99 29.43 -8.22
C LYS A 414 8.92 29.15 -6.73
N ASN A 415 8.78 30.20 -5.93
CA ASN A 415 8.66 30.11 -4.47
C ASN A 415 7.58 29.11 -4.02
N GLN A 416 6.52 28.99 -4.80
CA GLN A 416 5.38 28.10 -4.56
C GLN A 416 5.76 26.62 -4.58
N ASN A 417 6.78 26.22 -5.37
CA ASN A 417 7.32 24.86 -5.32
C ASN A 417 7.97 24.57 -3.95
N LEU A 418 8.72 25.53 -3.41
CA LEU A 418 9.37 25.40 -2.10
C LEU A 418 8.34 25.25 -0.98
N TYR A 419 7.28 26.06 -0.99
CA TYR A 419 6.18 25.94 -0.03
C TYR A 419 5.46 24.59 -0.15
N TYR A 420 5.19 24.16 -1.38
CA TYR A 420 4.54 22.87 -1.65
C TYR A 420 5.34 21.71 -1.03
N TYR A 421 6.61 21.56 -1.40
CA TYR A 421 7.43 20.47 -0.85
C TYR A 421 7.74 20.64 0.64
N GLY A 422 7.89 21.88 1.14
CA GLY A 422 8.09 22.15 2.57
C GLY A 422 6.95 21.61 3.42
N SER A 423 5.69 21.86 3.01
CA SER A 423 4.49 21.33 3.66
C SER A 423 4.44 19.79 3.61
N LEU A 424 4.79 19.19 2.47
CA LEU A 424 4.84 17.73 2.35
C LEU A 424 5.90 17.09 3.24
N LEU A 425 7.11 17.66 3.32
CA LEU A 425 8.19 17.18 4.18
C LEU A 425 7.83 17.31 5.67
N TYR A 426 7.12 18.38 6.03
CA TYR A 426 6.56 18.54 7.37
C TYR A 426 5.59 17.40 7.70
N ASN A 427 4.59 17.18 6.85
CA ASN A 427 3.59 16.11 7.03
C ASN A 427 4.24 14.71 7.00
N TYR A 428 5.23 14.50 6.14
CA TYR A 428 5.99 13.25 6.10
C TYR A 428 6.72 12.98 7.42
N GLY A 429 7.39 13.98 8.00
CA GLY A 429 8.05 13.82 9.30
C GLY A 429 7.09 13.42 10.42
N LYS A 430 5.87 13.97 10.40
CA LYS A 430 4.79 13.59 11.31
C LYS A 430 4.34 12.15 11.11
N ASN A 431 4.22 11.70 9.86
CA ASN A 431 3.80 10.33 9.55
C ASN A 431 4.89 9.31 9.94
N VAL A 432 6.15 9.59 9.60
CA VAL A 432 7.32 8.76 9.96
C VAL A 432 7.40 8.53 11.47
N PHE A 433 7.10 9.55 12.28
CA PHE A 433 7.07 9.40 13.74
C PHE A 433 6.16 8.26 14.20
N TYR A 434 4.94 8.17 13.67
CA TYR A 434 3.99 7.13 14.08
C TYR A 434 4.43 5.74 13.63
N TYR A 435 4.91 5.62 12.38
CA TYR A 435 5.41 4.34 11.89
C TYR A 435 6.64 3.87 12.68
N LYS A 436 7.57 4.79 12.98
CA LYS A 436 8.75 4.53 13.80
C LYS A 436 8.36 4.13 15.22
N TYR A 437 7.51 4.90 15.88
CA TYR A 437 7.07 4.63 17.25
C TYR A 437 6.45 3.23 17.36
N ALA A 438 5.59 2.86 16.41
CA ALA A 438 5.00 1.54 16.35
C ALA A 438 6.06 0.45 16.11
N SER A 439 6.95 0.64 15.12
CA SER A 439 8.05 -0.28 14.82
C SER A 439 8.95 -0.53 16.03
N GLU A 440 9.31 0.49 16.80
CA GLU A 440 10.18 0.38 17.97
C GLU A 440 9.51 -0.39 19.11
N ASN A 441 8.22 -0.14 19.38
CA ASN A 441 7.49 -0.89 20.41
C ASN A 441 7.29 -2.36 20.01
N VAL A 442 7.03 -2.65 18.72
CA VAL A 442 6.95 -4.02 18.21
C VAL A 442 8.31 -4.73 18.32
N ARG A 443 9.41 -4.07 17.94
CA ARG A 443 10.78 -4.61 18.10
C ARG A 443 11.14 -4.89 19.56
N ALA A 444 10.62 -4.08 20.50
CA ALA A 444 10.80 -4.29 21.93
C ALA A 444 9.95 -5.46 22.49
N GLY A 445 9.22 -6.19 21.63
CA GLY A 445 8.38 -7.32 22.04
C GLY A 445 7.08 -6.92 22.73
N LYS A 446 6.70 -5.63 22.71
CA LYS A 446 5.46 -5.18 23.33
C LYS A 446 4.26 -5.61 22.50
N GLN A 447 3.35 -6.36 23.11
CA GLN A 447 2.11 -6.80 22.48
C GLN A 447 1.05 -5.70 22.41
N ARG A 448 1.10 -4.72 23.32
CA ARG A 448 0.18 -3.58 23.37
C ARG A 448 0.94 -2.30 23.76
N PHE A 449 0.65 -1.20 23.08
CA PHE A 449 1.19 0.13 23.37
C PHE A 449 0.21 1.20 22.88
N PHE A 450 0.28 2.39 23.48
CA PHE A 450 -0.54 3.53 23.09
C PHE A 450 0.22 4.42 22.13
N LEU A 451 -0.44 4.86 21.07
CA LEU A 451 0.12 5.86 20.17
C LEU A 451 -0.17 7.26 20.72
N PRO A 452 0.83 8.15 20.77
CA PRO A 452 0.64 9.52 21.23
C PRO A 452 -0.30 10.30 20.31
N HIS A 453 -1.05 11.26 20.87
CA HIS A 453 -2.04 12.04 20.10
C HIS A 453 -1.44 13.10 19.19
N LYS A 454 -0.25 13.61 19.53
CA LYS A 454 0.53 14.54 18.71
C LYS A 454 1.97 14.07 18.72
N SER A 455 2.66 14.26 17.60
CA SER A 455 4.08 13.95 17.56
C SER A 455 4.88 15.01 18.30
N ASN A 456 5.92 14.56 18.99
CA ASN A 456 6.89 15.47 19.62
C ASN A 456 7.93 15.98 18.62
N ILE A 457 7.87 15.53 17.35
CA ILE A 457 8.80 15.95 16.30
C ILE A 457 8.43 17.35 15.82
N LYS A 458 9.39 18.26 15.99
CA LYS A 458 9.37 19.61 15.40
C LYS A 458 10.21 19.73 14.13
N ASN A 459 11.11 18.76 13.88
CA ASN A 459 12.06 18.80 12.79
C ASN A 459 11.45 18.34 11.47
N ILE A 460 11.83 19.01 10.37
CA ILE A 460 11.47 18.62 9.01
C ILE A 460 12.49 17.59 8.51
N TYR A 461 12.00 16.45 8.01
CA TYR A 461 12.83 15.44 7.35
C TYR A 461 13.17 15.91 5.94
N SER A 462 14.25 16.67 5.78
CA SER A 462 14.72 17.14 4.48
C SER A 462 15.78 16.21 3.89
N ASN A 463 15.50 15.62 2.73
CA ASN A 463 16.44 14.83 1.93
C ASN A 463 15.96 14.77 0.47
N ILE A 464 16.88 14.94 -0.49
CA ILE A 464 16.57 14.95 -1.93
C ILE A 464 15.94 13.64 -2.42
N CYS A 465 16.30 12.50 -1.83
CA CYS A 465 15.71 11.20 -2.10
C CYS A 465 14.20 11.20 -1.77
N ILE A 466 13.79 11.87 -0.69
CA ILE A 466 12.37 11.98 -0.32
C ILE A 466 11.61 12.79 -1.38
N LEU A 467 12.18 13.91 -1.85
CA LEU A 467 11.56 14.75 -2.87
C LEU A 467 11.31 13.99 -4.17
N LYS A 468 12.30 13.24 -4.67
CA LYS A 468 12.11 12.39 -5.85
C LYS A 468 11.10 11.28 -5.63
N LEU A 469 11.05 10.70 -4.42
CA LEU A 469 10.06 9.69 -4.10
C LEU A 469 8.65 10.30 -4.05
N PHE A 470 8.47 11.56 -3.67
CA PHE A 470 7.20 12.24 -3.85
C PHE A 470 6.83 12.36 -5.32
N ASP A 471 7.74 12.83 -6.17
CA ASP A 471 7.48 12.98 -7.61
C ASP A 471 7.07 11.65 -8.26
N GLU A 472 7.85 10.61 -7.99
CA GLU A 472 7.56 9.26 -8.47
C GLU A 472 6.23 8.73 -7.92
N ASN A 473 5.88 9.07 -6.68
CA ASN A 473 4.61 8.68 -6.07
C ASN A 473 3.44 9.42 -6.73
N PHE A 474 3.56 10.71 -7.01
CA PHE A 474 2.50 11.47 -7.70
C PHE A 474 2.21 10.91 -9.08
N ILE A 475 3.27 10.63 -9.85
CA ILE A 475 3.16 10.00 -11.16
C ILE A 475 2.48 8.64 -11.00
N ALA A 476 2.93 7.82 -10.04
CA ALA A 476 2.32 6.52 -9.81
C ALA A 476 0.82 6.61 -9.44
N THR A 477 0.44 7.54 -8.59
CA THR A 477 -0.96 7.77 -8.21
C THR A 477 -1.82 8.18 -9.41
N ILE A 478 -1.29 8.97 -10.35
CA ILE A 478 -2.00 9.31 -11.60
C ILE A 478 -2.21 8.08 -12.49
N PHE A 479 -1.20 7.21 -12.55
CA PHE A 479 -1.25 5.98 -13.35
C PHE A 479 -1.83 4.78 -12.60
N GLN A 480 -2.34 4.93 -11.37
CA GLN A 480 -2.86 3.81 -10.58
C GLN A 480 -3.96 3.02 -11.32
N ASP A 481 -4.63 3.63 -12.30
CA ASP A 481 -5.69 3.01 -13.10
C ASP A 481 -5.23 1.88 -14.03
N ILE A 482 -3.92 1.76 -14.27
CA ILE A 482 -3.33 0.63 -15.03
C ILE A 482 -2.94 -0.54 -14.11
N ASN A 483 -3.00 -0.37 -12.79
CA ASN A 483 -2.62 -1.40 -11.85
C ASN A 483 -3.65 -2.55 -11.89
N PRO A 484 -3.20 -3.81 -11.74
CA PRO A 484 -4.09 -4.95 -11.73
C PRO A 484 -5.04 -4.89 -10.52
N LYS A 485 -6.32 -5.20 -10.78
CA LYS A 485 -7.38 -5.29 -9.77
C LYS A 485 -7.79 -6.73 -9.52
N ASP A 486 -7.56 -7.13 -8.28
CA ASP A 486 -7.73 -8.48 -7.78
C ASP A 486 -9.19 -8.74 -7.35
N VAL A 487 -9.84 -7.74 -6.75
CA VAL A 487 -11.28 -7.76 -6.40
C VAL A 487 -12.01 -6.72 -7.23
N ARG A 488 -13.12 -7.12 -7.87
CA ARG A 488 -14.05 -6.20 -8.54
C ARG A 488 -15.36 -6.19 -7.80
N ILE A 489 -15.76 -5.02 -7.34
CA ILE A 489 -17.03 -4.84 -6.66
C ILE A 489 -17.92 -3.98 -7.54
N PHE A 490 -19.07 -4.53 -7.92
CA PHE A 490 -20.01 -3.91 -8.84
C PHE A 490 -21.20 -3.32 -8.10
N ILE A 491 -21.67 -2.16 -8.55
CA ILE A 491 -22.96 -1.63 -8.11
C ILE A 491 -24.06 -2.31 -8.91
N LYS A 492 -25.04 -2.90 -8.20
CA LYS A 492 -26.21 -3.55 -8.80
C LYS A 492 -27.46 -2.67 -8.79
N ASN A 493 -27.42 -1.50 -8.14
CA ASN A 493 -28.57 -0.61 -8.05
C ASN A 493 -28.89 -0.01 -9.43
N LYS A 494 -30.09 -0.29 -9.94
CA LYS A 494 -30.52 0.14 -11.28
C LYS A 494 -30.50 1.65 -11.46
N ASN A 495 -31.00 2.42 -10.47
CA ASN A 495 -31.07 3.87 -10.57
C ASN A 495 -29.67 4.48 -10.75
N ILE A 496 -28.70 4.06 -9.92
CA ILE A 496 -27.31 4.52 -10.04
C ILE A 496 -26.72 4.16 -11.42
N LEU A 497 -26.96 2.93 -11.90
CA LEU A 497 -26.46 2.50 -13.21
C LEU A 497 -27.06 3.30 -14.36
N ASP A 498 -28.36 3.63 -14.28
CA ASP A 498 -29.05 4.43 -15.28
C ASP A 498 -28.57 5.87 -15.29
N ILE A 499 -28.37 6.49 -14.12
CA ILE A 499 -27.77 7.82 -13.98
C ILE A 499 -26.36 7.81 -14.58
N PHE A 500 -25.51 6.85 -14.19
CA PHE A 500 -24.15 6.74 -14.71
C PHE A 500 -24.12 6.58 -16.23
N ARG A 501 -25.01 5.73 -16.79
CA ARG A 501 -25.13 5.53 -18.24
C ARG A 501 -25.56 6.82 -18.95
N LYS A 502 -26.51 7.58 -18.41
CA LYS A 502 -26.94 8.86 -18.96
C LYS A 502 -25.80 9.87 -18.99
N MET A 503 -25.02 9.95 -17.91
CA MET A 503 -23.90 10.89 -17.79
C MET A 503 -22.74 10.54 -18.72
N PHE A 504 -22.28 9.27 -18.72
CA PHE A 504 -20.99 8.91 -19.33
C PHE A 504 -21.09 7.94 -20.51
N GLY A 505 -22.23 7.29 -20.74
CA GLY A 505 -22.32 6.16 -21.68
C GLY A 505 -21.83 6.45 -23.10
N LYS A 506 -22.13 7.63 -23.64
CA LYS A 506 -21.64 8.07 -24.96
C LYS A 506 -20.12 8.26 -24.98
N GLU A 507 -19.59 8.92 -23.95
CA GLU A 507 -18.17 9.21 -23.82
C GLU A 507 -17.36 7.91 -23.62
N ILE A 508 -17.85 7.01 -22.74
CA ILE A 508 -17.31 5.67 -22.54
C ILE A 508 -17.24 4.95 -23.89
N SER A 509 -18.38 4.82 -24.59
CA SER A 509 -18.45 4.10 -25.85
C SER A 509 -17.48 4.64 -26.90
N THR A 510 -17.19 5.94 -26.89
CA THR A 510 -16.23 6.56 -27.82
C THR A 510 -14.80 6.22 -27.41
N LEU A 511 -14.47 6.29 -26.12
CA LEU A 511 -13.13 6.00 -25.61
C LEU A 511 -12.74 4.53 -25.77
N VAL A 512 -13.64 3.57 -25.52
CA VAL A 512 -13.28 2.13 -25.62
C VAL A 512 -12.98 1.68 -27.06
N LYS A 513 -13.53 2.40 -28.05
CA LYS A 513 -13.32 2.17 -29.50
C LYS A 513 -12.00 2.74 -30.01
N LYS A 514 -11.34 3.62 -29.25
CA LYS A 514 -10.04 4.18 -29.64
C LYS A 514 -8.97 3.09 -29.70
N GLU A 515 -8.04 3.27 -30.63
CA GLU A 515 -6.85 2.42 -30.73
C GLU A 515 -5.94 2.59 -29.52
N LYS A 516 -5.04 1.60 -29.31
CA LYS A 516 -4.05 1.59 -28.23
C LYS A 516 -3.29 2.91 -28.10
N ASN A 517 -2.85 3.47 -29.22
CA ASN A 517 -2.04 4.69 -29.23
C ASN A 517 -2.86 5.94 -28.92
N GLU A 518 -4.19 5.90 -29.03
CA GLU A 518 -5.05 7.05 -28.86
C GLU A 518 -5.76 7.09 -27.51
N ILE A 519 -6.05 5.92 -26.93
CA ILE A 519 -6.80 5.86 -25.67
C ILE A 519 -6.02 6.51 -24.51
N GLY A 520 -4.70 6.28 -24.43
CA GLY A 520 -3.85 6.93 -23.42
C GLY A 520 -3.88 8.46 -23.55
N LYS A 521 -3.85 8.99 -24.78
CA LYS A 521 -4.01 10.44 -25.02
C LYS A 521 -5.40 10.95 -24.66
N GLY A 522 -6.44 10.19 -25.00
CA GLY A 522 -7.81 10.53 -24.67
C GLY A 522 -8.07 10.63 -23.17
N ILE A 523 -7.40 9.80 -22.36
CA ILE A 523 -7.58 9.74 -20.92
C ILE A 523 -6.64 10.71 -20.17
N TYR A 524 -5.38 10.81 -20.57
CA TYR A 524 -4.42 11.65 -19.87
C TYR A 524 -4.29 13.06 -20.47
N GLY A 525 -5.06 13.38 -21.53
CA GLY A 525 -5.05 14.67 -22.20
C GLY A 525 -5.48 15.84 -21.31
N GLY A 526 -6.42 15.63 -20.39
CA GLY A 526 -6.82 16.65 -19.41
C GLY A 526 -5.64 17.06 -18.52
N ILE A 527 -4.90 16.08 -17.99
CA ILE A 527 -3.68 16.34 -17.21
C ILE A 527 -2.61 16.97 -18.09
N ALA A 528 -2.38 16.44 -19.30
CA ALA A 528 -1.38 16.97 -20.22
C ALA A 528 -1.59 18.47 -20.51
N SER A 529 -2.84 18.91 -20.63
CA SER A 529 -3.20 20.32 -20.87
C SER A 529 -2.77 21.23 -19.72
N LEU A 530 -2.65 20.70 -18.50
CA LEU A 530 -2.16 21.42 -17.32
C LEU A 530 -0.64 21.50 -17.23
N LEU A 531 0.12 20.73 -18.02
CA LEU A 531 1.59 20.66 -17.95
C LEU A 531 2.29 21.56 -18.99
N ALA A 532 3.47 22.08 -18.64
CA ALA A 532 4.34 22.78 -19.59
C ALA A 532 4.87 21.82 -20.68
N ASN A 533 5.20 20.58 -20.32
CA ASN A 533 5.74 19.57 -21.25
C ASN A 533 4.69 18.54 -21.74
N ASP A 534 3.51 19.02 -22.14
CA ASP A 534 2.36 18.22 -22.59
C ASP A 534 2.71 17.15 -23.65
N LYS A 535 3.42 17.54 -24.72
CA LYS A 535 3.80 16.65 -25.83
C LYS A 535 4.74 15.54 -25.39
N LYS A 536 5.72 15.86 -24.53
CA LYS A 536 6.68 14.88 -23.99
C LYS A 536 5.93 13.88 -23.12
N PHE A 537 5.06 14.36 -22.23
CA PHE A 537 4.24 13.52 -21.37
C PHE A 537 3.38 12.53 -22.18
N LEU A 538 2.63 13.02 -23.17
CA LEU A 538 1.79 12.16 -24.01
C LEU A 538 2.59 11.17 -24.85
N LYS A 539 3.76 11.56 -25.38
CA LYS A 539 4.65 10.65 -26.13
C LYS A 539 5.20 9.54 -25.22
N THR A 540 5.56 9.88 -23.99
CA THR A 540 6.03 8.89 -23.00
C THR A 540 4.95 7.88 -22.66
N ILE A 541 3.70 8.31 -22.48
CA ILE A 541 2.57 7.40 -22.26
C ILE A 541 2.41 6.42 -23.43
N GLN A 542 2.36 6.94 -24.66
CA GLN A 542 2.19 6.10 -25.86
C GLN A 542 3.29 5.04 -26.01
N LYS A 543 4.52 5.38 -25.64
CA LYS A 543 5.67 4.48 -25.75
C LYS A 543 5.68 3.36 -24.71
N ASN A 544 5.18 3.60 -23.50
CA ASN A 544 5.43 2.72 -22.36
C ASN A 544 4.21 1.88 -21.92
N LEU A 545 2.99 2.21 -22.34
CA LEU A 545 1.81 1.41 -21.98
C LEU A 545 1.74 0.08 -22.75
N THR A 546 1.62 -1.02 -22.00
CA THR A 546 1.42 -2.38 -22.52
C THR A 546 -0.05 -2.66 -22.84
N ASP A 547 -0.35 -3.79 -23.49
CA ASP A 547 -1.74 -4.16 -23.78
C ASP A 547 -2.55 -4.46 -22.51
N ASN A 548 -1.91 -5.06 -21.49
CA ASN A 548 -2.53 -5.27 -20.17
C ASN A 548 -2.83 -3.95 -19.47
N ASP A 549 -1.93 -2.96 -19.55
CA ASP A 549 -2.16 -1.63 -18.97
C ASP A 549 -3.41 -0.98 -19.60
N ILE A 550 -3.55 -1.11 -20.92
CA ILE A 550 -4.68 -0.56 -21.68
C ILE A 550 -5.98 -1.29 -21.34
N TYR A 551 -5.92 -2.61 -21.13
CA TYR A 551 -7.06 -3.38 -20.64
C TYR A 551 -7.52 -2.87 -19.27
N HIS A 552 -6.61 -2.74 -18.29
CA HIS A 552 -6.95 -2.21 -16.97
C HIS A 552 -7.47 -0.77 -17.02
N LEU A 553 -6.89 0.05 -17.89
CA LEU A 553 -7.35 1.41 -18.11
C LEU A 553 -8.79 1.45 -18.66
N LYS A 554 -9.12 0.59 -19.63
CA LYS A 554 -10.47 0.43 -20.19
C LYS A 554 -11.48 -0.06 -19.15
N GLU A 555 -11.06 -0.81 -18.14
CA GLU A 555 -11.94 -1.15 -17.02
C GLU A 555 -12.15 0.04 -16.09
N SER A 556 -11.08 0.80 -15.83
CA SER A 556 -11.09 1.91 -14.88
C SER A 556 -12.03 3.05 -15.29
N ILE A 557 -12.34 3.20 -16.59
CA ILE A 557 -13.30 4.19 -17.11
C ILE A 557 -14.73 4.04 -16.56
N TYR A 558 -15.07 2.86 -16.02
CA TYR A 558 -16.36 2.56 -15.41
C TYR A 558 -16.41 2.86 -13.91
N ASN A 559 -15.40 3.51 -13.35
CA ASN A 559 -15.41 3.94 -11.95
C ASN A 559 -15.73 5.43 -11.81
N LEU A 560 -16.50 5.76 -10.76
CA LEU A 560 -16.95 7.13 -10.52
C LEU A 560 -15.80 8.09 -10.17
N ASP A 561 -14.85 7.64 -9.36
CA ASP A 561 -13.66 8.42 -8.97
C ASP A 561 -12.81 8.79 -10.19
N PHE A 562 -12.65 7.86 -11.13
CA PHE A 562 -11.94 8.11 -12.38
C PHE A 562 -12.59 9.24 -13.18
N ARG A 563 -13.92 9.15 -13.38
CA ARG A 563 -14.69 10.14 -14.15
C ARG A 563 -14.72 11.51 -13.48
N MET A 564 -14.83 11.53 -12.16
CA MET A 564 -14.79 12.75 -11.37
C MET A 564 -13.42 13.44 -11.46
N GLY A 565 -12.32 12.67 -11.37
CA GLY A 565 -10.97 13.19 -11.60
C GLY A 565 -10.79 13.80 -13.00
N GLN A 566 -11.25 13.10 -14.04
CA GLN A 566 -11.22 13.61 -15.42
C GLN A 566 -11.99 14.93 -15.58
N SER A 567 -13.17 15.01 -14.99
CA SER A 567 -14.00 16.22 -15.01
C SER A 567 -13.32 17.38 -14.29
N PHE A 568 -12.65 17.11 -13.18
CA PHE A 568 -11.87 18.11 -12.43
C PHE A 568 -10.67 18.62 -13.22
N TYR A 569 -9.88 17.75 -13.86
CA TYR A 569 -8.73 18.19 -14.67
C TYR A 569 -9.17 19.05 -15.86
N LYS A 570 -10.29 18.70 -16.48
CA LYS A 570 -10.91 19.51 -17.53
C LYS A 570 -11.37 20.87 -17.01
N ALA A 571 -12.05 20.91 -15.86
CA ALA A 571 -12.51 22.15 -15.24
C ALA A 571 -11.36 23.07 -14.82
N LEU A 572 -10.22 22.53 -14.36
CA LEU A 572 -9.02 23.31 -14.08
C LEU A 572 -8.49 24.03 -15.34
N PHE A 573 -8.47 23.32 -16.47
CA PHE A 573 -8.01 23.87 -17.74
C PHE A 573 -8.99 24.93 -18.28
N GLU A 574 -10.30 24.67 -18.21
CA GLU A 574 -11.35 25.56 -18.72
C GLU A 574 -11.63 26.76 -17.80
N GLY A 575 -11.35 26.64 -16.49
CA GLY A 575 -11.62 27.68 -15.48
C GLY A 575 -10.58 28.82 -15.41
N ASP A 576 -9.73 28.97 -16.41
CA ASP A 576 -8.64 29.96 -16.48
C ASP A 576 -7.67 29.94 -15.27
N ILE A 577 -7.49 28.79 -14.63
CA ILE A 577 -6.45 28.61 -13.60
C ILE A 577 -5.17 28.12 -14.28
N ASN A 578 -4.28 29.05 -14.63
CA ASN A 578 -3.01 28.72 -15.25
C ASN A 578 -1.99 28.22 -14.21
N LEU A 579 -2.08 26.95 -13.82
CA LEU A 579 -1.17 26.34 -12.84
C LEU A 579 0.31 26.41 -13.25
N LYS A 580 0.61 26.39 -14.55
CA LYS A 580 1.99 26.47 -15.09
C LYS A 580 2.68 27.78 -14.74
N LYS A 581 1.92 28.84 -14.48
CA LYS A 581 2.44 30.14 -14.01
C LYS A 581 3.03 30.02 -12.60
N TYR A 582 2.43 29.19 -11.75
CA TYR A 582 2.73 29.13 -10.32
C TYR A 582 3.57 27.91 -9.92
N TYR A 583 3.44 26.80 -10.63
CA TYR A 583 4.01 25.51 -10.24
C TYR A 583 4.85 24.89 -11.36
N SER A 584 5.76 23.97 -10.99
CA SER A 584 6.42 23.07 -11.93
C SER A 584 5.50 21.90 -12.33
N ASP A 585 5.87 21.17 -13.38
CA ASP A 585 5.12 19.98 -13.82
C ASP A 585 5.03 18.92 -12.69
N GLN A 586 6.08 18.75 -11.89
CA GLN A 586 6.08 17.83 -10.73
C GLN A 586 5.04 18.21 -9.67
N VAL A 587 4.95 19.50 -9.33
CA VAL A 587 3.98 19.96 -8.33
C VAL A 587 2.55 19.86 -8.89
N ILE A 588 2.36 20.14 -10.19
CA ILE A 588 1.07 19.94 -10.86
C ILE A 588 0.66 18.46 -10.83
N PHE A 589 1.60 17.54 -11.05
CA PHE A 589 1.34 16.10 -10.85
C PHE A 589 0.94 15.82 -9.40
N GLY A 590 1.59 16.43 -8.42
CA GLY A 590 1.23 16.31 -7.01
C GLY A 590 -0.20 16.76 -6.69
N ILE A 591 -0.62 17.92 -7.20
CA ILE A 591 -1.99 18.43 -7.07
C ILE A 591 -2.98 17.45 -7.72
N CYS A 592 -2.70 17.01 -8.94
CA CYS A 592 -3.56 16.07 -9.67
C CYS A 592 -3.65 14.70 -8.99
N ALA A 593 -2.55 14.22 -8.40
CA ALA A 593 -2.47 12.97 -7.65
C ALA A 593 -3.27 13.03 -6.35
N ASN A 594 -3.10 14.09 -5.55
CA ASN A 594 -3.89 14.29 -4.33
C ASN A 594 -5.39 14.32 -4.67
N CYS A 595 -5.77 15.05 -5.72
CA CYS A 595 -7.15 15.08 -6.21
C CYS A 595 -7.66 13.68 -6.61
N ARG A 596 -6.86 12.90 -7.37
CA ARG A 596 -7.23 11.55 -7.83
C ARG A 596 -7.65 10.62 -6.67
N GLU A 597 -7.01 10.75 -5.51
CA GLU A 597 -7.27 9.89 -4.35
C GLU A 597 -8.33 10.42 -3.38
N THR A 598 -8.59 11.73 -3.37
CA THR A 598 -9.37 12.37 -2.29
C THR A 598 -10.64 13.07 -2.77
N LEU A 599 -10.79 13.38 -4.06
CA LEU A 599 -11.93 14.15 -4.57
C LEU A 599 -13.26 13.42 -4.40
N LEU A 600 -13.35 12.12 -4.73
CA LEU A 600 -14.59 11.37 -4.53
C LEU A 600 -14.98 11.32 -3.05
N GLY A 601 -13.99 11.10 -2.17
CA GLY A 601 -14.18 11.12 -0.72
C GLY A 601 -14.71 12.46 -0.22
N LEU A 602 -14.15 13.57 -0.72
CA LEU A 602 -14.61 14.92 -0.39
C LEU A 602 -16.05 15.13 -0.84
N MET A 603 -16.37 14.80 -2.10
CA MET A 603 -17.70 15.02 -2.67
C MET A 603 -18.78 14.20 -1.94
N LEU A 604 -18.49 12.94 -1.60
CA LEU A 604 -19.38 12.12 -0.78
C LEU A 604 -19.55 12.67 0.64
N TYR A 605 -18.48 13.20 1.23
CA TYR A 605 -18.56 13.81 2.56
C TYR A 605 -19.42 15.07 2.54
N ILE A 606 -19.22 15.98 1.57
CA ILE A 606 -20.02 17.19 1.37
C ILE A 606 -21.49 16.85 1.11
N ALA A 607 -21.77 15.88 0.24
CA ALA A 607 -23.14 15.43 -0.03
C ALA A 607 -23.83 14.93 1.25
N PHE A 608 -23.12 14.16 2.08
CA PHE A 608 -23.67 13.65 3.34
C PHE A 608 -23.97 14.77 4.34
N ILE A 609 -23.03 15.70 4.52
CA ILE A 609 -23.22 16.87 5.41
C ILE A 609 -24.45 17.68 4.97
N SER A 610 -24.55 17.95 3.66
CA SER A 610 -25.66 18.71 3.09
C SER A 610 -27.01 18.02 3.33
N GLN A 611 -27.08 16.68 3.22
CA GLN A 611 -28.30 15.92 3.51
C GLN A 611 -28.69 15.96 4.99
N GLU A 612 -27.75 15.80 5.91
CA GLU A 612 -28.03 15.78 7.36
C GLU A 612 -28.41 17.16 7.90
N GLU A 613 -27.78 18.22 7.40
CA GLU A 613 -28.14 19.60 7.76
C GLU A 613 -29.54 19.97 7.26
N ASN A 614 -29.89 19.58 6.02
CA ASN A 614 -31.23 19.77 5.47
C ASN A 614 -32.33 19.01 6.26
N LYS A 615 -32.05 17.78 6.73
CA LYS A 615 -32.99 17.03 7.58
C LYS A 615 -33.25 17.75 8.90
N THR A 616 -32.19 18.24 9.54
CA THR A 616 -32.26 18.94 10.83
C THR A 616 -33.11 20.21 10.76
N LYS A 617 -33.11 20.90 9.61
CA LYS A 617 -33.99 22.05 9.34
C LYS A 617 -35.46 21.67 9.24
N MET A 618 -35.77 20.57 8.55
CA MET A 618 -37.14 20.10 8.38
C MET A 618 -37.75 19.63 9.71
N THR A 619 -36.98 18.97 10.57
CA THR A 619 -37.44 18.53 11.90
C THR A 619 -37.61 19.67 12.91
N ASN A 620 -36.83 20.75 12.80
CA ASN A 620 -36.92 21.91 13.70
C ASN A 620 -37.93 23.00 13.26
N GLY A 621 -38.82 22.70 12.29
CA GLY A 621 -39.94 23.57 11.93
C GLY A 621 -39.60 24.90 11.26
N LYS A 622 -38.32 25.17 10.94
CA LYS A 622 -37.92 26.35 10.15
C LYS A 622 -37.97 26.01 8.66
N ALA A 623 -39.17 25.79 8.15
CA ALA A 623 -39.42 25.70 6.72
C ALA A 623 -39.35 27.10 6.10
N GLY A 624 -38.46 27.28 5.12
CA GLY A 624 -38.47 28.43 4.22
C GLY A 624 -37.76 29.68 4.74
N THR A 625 -36.45 29.76 4.52
CA THR A 625 -35.80 30.95 3.94
C THR A 625 -34.47 30.51 3.34
N THR A 626 -34.15 31.10 2.19
CA THR A 626 -32.91 31.00 1.41
C THR A 626 -31.66 30.81 2.28
N LEU A 627 -30.75 29.95 1.82
CA LEU A 627 -29.35 29.79 2.28
C LEU A 627 -28.83 31.08 2.93
N LYS A 628 -28.71 31.10 4.27
CA LYS A 628 -28.16 32.25 5.01
C LYS A 628 -27.08 31.77 5.98
N SER A 629 -25.85 32.00 5.54
CA SER A 629 -24.59 32.29 6.25
C SER A 629 -23.99 31.30 7.26
N GLY A 630 -24.75 30.38 7.85
CA GLY A 630 -24.22 29.40 8.82
C GLY A 630 -23.84 28.04 8.25
N GLU A 631 -24.58 27.58 7.23
CA GLU A 631 -24.36 26.27 6.57
C GLU A 631 -23.30 26.34 5.48
N ASP A 632 -23.27 27.46 4.74
CA ASP A 632 -22.19 27.76 3.81
C ASP A 632 -20.83 27.75 4.53
N PHE A 633 -20.77 28.21 5.79
CA PHE A 633 -19.53 28.32 6.55
C PHE A 633 -18.80 26.97 6.75
N LYS A 634 -19.51 25.93 7.23
CA LYS A 634 -18.86 24.64 7.55
C LYS A 634 -18.40 23.89 6.29
N ILE A 635 -19.17 23.96 5.21
CA ILE A 635 -18.81 23.34 3.92
C ILE A 635 -17.69 24.16 3.24
N HIS A 636 -17.77 25.49 3.28
CA HIS A 636 -16.74 26.39 2.76
C HIS A 636 -15.39 26.16 3.43
N LEU A 637 -15.35 26.06 4.76
CA LEU A 637 -14.13 25.76 5.51
C LEU A 637 -13.50 24.43 5.08
N ILE A 638 -14.30 23.39 4.87
CA ILE A 638 -13.81 22.08 4.40
C ILE A 638 -13.20 22.18 3.00
N LYS A 639 -13.84 22.92 2.08
CA LYS A 639 -13.29 23.16 0.74
C LYS A 639 -11.98 23.95 0.81
N ARG A 640 -11.89 24.96 1.70
CA ARG A 640 -10.68 25.73 1.94
C ARG A 640 -9.53 24.85 2.44
N ILE A 641 -9.76 24.05 3.49
CA ILE A 641 -8.78 23.08 4.01
C ILE A 641 -8.38 22.09 2.91
N TYR A 642 -9.34 21.62 2.11
CA TYR A 642 -9.04 20.72 1.01
C TYR A 642 -8.10 21.35 -0.03
N ILE A 643 -8.34 22.60 -0.43
CA ILE A 643 -7.49 23.29 -1.41
C ILE A 643 -6.11 23.60 -0.82
N THR A 644 -6.07 24.20 0.37
CA THR A 644 -4.84 24.71 0.96
C THR A 644 -3.96 23.62 1.56
N ASP A 645 -4.53 22.58 2.16
CA ASP A 645 -3.76 21.58 2.93
C ASP A 645 -3.77 20.17 2.30
N ILE A 646 -4.86 19.78 1.63
CA ILE A 646 -4.95 18.46 0.98
C ILE A 646 -4.36 18.49 -0.43
N LEU A 647 -4.81 19.42 -1.28
CA LEU A 647 -4.19 19.71 -2.57
C LEU A 647 -2.88 20.49 -2.40
N ASN A 648 -2.69 21.11 -1.23
CA ASN A 648 -1.48 21.84 -0.85
C ASN A 648 -1.21 23.05 -1.77
N MET A 649 -2.28 23.71 -2.24
CA MET A 649 -2.20 24.88 -3.11
C MET A 649 -2.12 26.16 -2.28
N ASN A 650 -0.93 26.75 -2.22
CA ASN A 650 -0.69 28.06 -1.60
C ASN A 650 -0.10 29.03 -2.64
N ILE A 651 -0.81 30.13 -2.92
CA ILE A 651 -0.47 31.12 -3.97
C ILE A 651 -0.53 32.53 -3.36
N GLU A 652 0.51 32.95 -2.65
CA GLU A 652 0.55 34.19 -1.85
C GLU A 652 0.05 35.49 -2.52
N LYS A 653 0.24 35.69 -3.84
CA LYS A 653 -0.09 36.97 -4.51
C LYS A 653 -1.51 37.08 -5.05
N ASP A 654 -2.16 35.94 -5.30
CA ASP A 654 -3.52 35.84 -5.90
C ASP A 654 -4.38 34.87 -5.08
N GLU A 655 -4.04 34.69 -3.80
CA GLU A 655 -4.45 33.50 -3.02
C GLU A 655 -5.97 33.39 -2.96
N ASP A 656 -6.64 34.49 -2.66
CA ASP A 656 -8.09 34.52 -2.56
C ASP A 656 -8.75 34.32 -3.92
N ALA A 657 -8.28 34.99 -4.99
CA ALA A 657 -8.87 34.86 -6.31
C ALA A 657 -8.74 33.45 -6.90
N VAL A 658 -7.58 32.80 -6.76
CA VAL A 658 -7.39 31.42 -7.23
C VAL A 658 -8.16 30.44 -6.35
N ARG A 659 -8.18 30.65 -5.02
CA ARG A 659 -8.94 29.81 -4.10
C ARG A 659 -10.44 29.88 -4.38
N GLU A 660 -11.00 31.07 -4.62
CA GLU A 660 -12.41 31.23 -4.98
C GLU A 660 -12.73 30.52 -6.31
N LYS A 661 -11.87 30.65 -7.33
CA LYS A 661 -12.04 29.88 -8.57
C LYS A 661 -11.99 28.36 -8.33
N MET A 662 -11.10 27.89 -7.46
CA MET A 662 -11.03 26.48 -7.08
C MET A 662 -12.29 26.02 -6.36
N ILE A 663 -12.86 26.85 -5.48
CA ILE A 663 -14.14 26.58 -4.82
C ILE A 663 -15.25 26.48 -5.86
N GLN A 664 -15.33 27.40 -6.82
CA GLN A 664 -16.29 27.36 -7.93
C GLN A 664 -16.15 26.09 -8.78
N ILE A 665 -14.92 25.63 -9.03
CA ILE A 665 -14.66 24.36 -9.71
C ILE A 665 -15.22 23.20 -8.88
N LEU A 666 -14.93 23.15 -7.56
CA LEU A 666 -15.48 22.11 -6.68
C LEU A 666 -17.01 22.12 -6.65
N ASP A 667 -17.63 23.29 -6.66
CA ASP A 667 -19.09 23.44 -6.73
C ASP A 667 -19.67 22.97 -8.08
N THR A 668 -18.98 23.27 -9.18
CA THR A 668 -19.34 22.80 -10.51
C THR A 668 -19.28 21.26 -10.56
N ILE A 669 -18.21 20.66 -10.04
CA ILE A 669 -18.07 19.21 -9.96
C ILE A 669 -19.15 18.61 -9.04
N TYR A 670 -19.40 19.20 -7.87
CA TYR A 670 -20.46 18.74 -6.99
C TYR A 670 -21.82 18.76 -7.70
N GLY A 671 -22.19 19.87 -8.36
CA GLY A 671 -23.44 19.99 -9.10
C GLY A 671 -23.58 18.98 -10.24
N GLN A 672 -22.51 18.69 -10.97
CA GLN A 672 -22.50 17.67 -12.03
C GLN A 672 -22.78 16.26 -11.49
N PHE A 673 -22.32 15.94 -10.28
CA PHE A 673 -22.38 14.59 -9.71
C PHE A 673 -23.38 14.45 -8.56
N ALA A 674 -24.11 15.51 -8.18
CA ALA A 674 -24.98 15.53 -7.00
C ALA A 674 -25.96 14.34 -6.98
N GLU A 675 -26.71 14.12 -8.08
CA GLU A 675 -27.72 13.06 -8.16
C GLU A 675 -27.13 11.66 -7.88
N ILE A 676 -25.98 11.33 -8.47
CA ILE A 676 -25.35 10.01 -8.28
C ILE A 676 -24.72 9.87 -6.89
N LEU A 677 -24.18 10.96 -6.33
CA LEU A 677 -23.59 11.00 -4.98
C LEU A 677 -24.66 10.80 -3.90
N GLU A 678 -25.80 11.49 -4.02
CA GLU A 678 -26.91 11.39 -3.08
C GLU A 678 -27.51 9.99 -3.06
N ASN A 679 -27.71 9.39 -4.24
CA ASN A 679 -28.14 7.99 -4.35
C ASN A 679 -27.09 7.04 -3.76
N ARG A 680 -25.79 7.32 -3.94
CA ARG A 680 -24.72 6.50 -3.39
C ARG A 680 -24.75 6.47 -1.86
N ILE A 681 -24.93 7.63 -1.21
CA ILE A 681 -25.04 7.73 0.25
C ILE A 681 -26.25 6.94 0.79
N ALA A 682 -27.36 6.91 0.03
CA ALA A 682 -28.58 6.24 0.46
C ALA A 682 -28.46 4.70 0.51
N ILE A 683 -27.58 4.11 -0.30
CA ILE A 683 -27.49 2.65 -0.53
C ILE A 683 -26.35 1.98 0.24
N ASP A 684 -25.40 2.75 0.76
CA ASP A 684 -24.13 2.22 1.28
C ASP A 684 -24.06 2.26 2.81
N ASP A 685 -23.24 1.39 3.41
CA ASP A 685 -22.94 1.36 4.86
C ASP A 685 -22.07 2.56 5.31
N ASN A 686 -21.98 3.61 4.46
CA ASN A 686 -21.18 4.81 4.67
C ASN A 686 -21.76 5.73 5.75
N LYS A 687 -23.08 5.70 5.98
CA LYS A 687 -23.77 6.72 6.80
C LYS A 687 -23.18 6.84 8.20
N ASP A 688 -22.92 5.71 8.83
CA ASP A 688 -22.38 5.69 10.18
C ASP A 688 -20.92 6.17 10.25
N PHE A 689 -20.08 5.75 9.30
CA PHE A 689 -18.70 6.23 9.18
C PHE A 689 -18.64 7.76 8.97
N LEU A 690 -19.50 8.28 8.08
CA LEU A 690 -19.60 9.71 7.79
C LEU A 690 -20.20 10.48 8.98
N ARG A 691 -21.20 9.91 9.68
CA ARG A 691 -21.81 10.48 10.90
C ARG A 691 -20.77 10.65 12.02
N ILE A 692 -19.97 9.62 12.28
CA ILE A 692 -18.90 9.69 13.30
C ILE A 692 -17.92 10.81 12.94
N SER A 693 -17.47 10.85 11.69
CA SER A 693 -16.53 11.87 11.20
C SER A 693 -17.10 13.29 11.30
N MET A 694 -18.38 13.47 10.96
CA MET A 694 -19.09 14.75 11.10
C MET A 694 -19.21 15.17 12.56
N GLY A 695 -19.47 14.23 13.48
CA GLY A 695 -19.52 14.47 14.92
C GLY A 695 -18.20 14.99 15.47
N ASN A 696 -17.09 14.37 15.07
CA ASN A 696 -15.74 14.78 15.50
C ASN A 696 -15.37 16.16 14.98
N ARG A 697 -15.63 16.43 13.71
CA ARG A 697 -15.46 17.76 13.11
C ARG A 697 -16.28 18.80 13.86
N THR A 698 -17.55 18.50 14.12
CA THR A 698 -18.46 19.40 14.83
C THR A 698 -17.94 19.70 16.24
N HIS A 699 -17.48 18.68 16.96
CA HIS A 699 -16.85 18.86 18.26
C HIS A 699 -15.60 19.76 18.16
N PHE A 700 -14.70 19.51 17.20
CA PHE A 700 -13.50 20.32 17.02
C PHE A 700 -13.79 21.79 16.69
N ILE A 701 -14.82 22.05 15.90
CA ILE A 701 -15.26 23.42 15.57
C ILE A 701 -15.96 24.07 16.78
N GLU A 702 -16.70 23.31 17.59
CA GLU A 702 -17.60 23.86 18.62
C GLU A 702 -17.05 23.80 20.04
N SER A 703 -15.99 23.04 20.31
CA SER A 703 -15.39 22.85 21.64
C SER A 703 -14.78 24.11 22.24
N ASP A 704 -14.67 25.19 21.47
CA ASP A 704 -14.06 26.46 21.86
C ASP A 704 -15.07 27.55 22.25
N LYS A 705 -16.37 27.18 22.40
CA LYS A 705 -17.44 28.10 22.85
C LYS A 705 -17.38 28.47 24.34
N THR A 706 -16.28 28.19 25.05
CA THR A 706 -16.17 28.37 26.51
C THR A 706 -16.12 29.81 26.99
N ASP A 707 -16.05 30.80 26.11
CA ASP A 707 -15.76 32.18 26.53
C ASP A 707 -16.66 33.25 25.92
N GLY A 708 -17.97 32.99 25.78
CA GLY A 708 -19.04 34.00 25.57
C GLY A 708 -18.88 34.99 24.40
N ARG A 709 -17.84 34.86 23.57
CA ARG A 709 -17.47 35.72 22.44
C ARG A 709 -17.86 35.04 21.13
N ARG A 710 -18.06 35.90 20.13
CA ARG A 710 -18.67 35.67 18.81
C ARG A 710 -18.23 34.37 18.12
N ALA A 711 -19.08 33.91 17.20
CA ALA A 711 -18.82 32.83 16.26
C ALA A 711 -17.36 32.85 15.76
N ILE A 712 -16.68 31.72 15.91
CA ILE A 712 -15.28 31.53 15.54
C ILE A 712 -15.14 31.77 14.03
N ASP A 713 -14.24 32.66 13.64
CA ASP A 713 -13.92 32.98 12.23
C ASP A 713 -13.13 31.83 11.57
N ASP A 714 -13.23 31.67 10.24
CA ASP A 714 -12.54 30.63 9.45
C ASP A 714 -11.04 30.64 9.75
N GLU A 715 -10.44 31.82 9.87
CA GLU A 715 -9.01 31.95 10.13
C GLU A 715 -8.58 31.45 11.51
N GLU A 716 -9.42 31.60 12.53
CA GLU A 716 -9.12 31.10 13.88
C GLU A 716 -9.20 29.58 13.96
N ILE A 717 -10.15 28.97 13.22
CA ILE A 717 -10.23 27.52 13.13
C ILE A 717 -9.02 26.97 12.38
N VAL A 718 -8.67 27.56 11.23
CA VAL A 718 -7.52 27.12 10.42
C VAL A 718 -6.22 27.17 11.23
N LYS A 719 -6.01 28.20 12.06
CA LYS A 719 -4.81 28.31 12.93
C LYS A 719 -4.68 27.19 13.97
N LYS A 720 -5.78 26.49 14.32
CA LYS A 720 -5.77 25.40 15.30
C LYS A 720 -5.50 24.04 14.67
N ILE A 721 -5.60 23.93 13.35
CA ILE A 721 -5.39 22.67 12.63
C ILE A 721 -3.92 22.29 12.71
N SER A 722 -3.63 21.13 13.27
CA SER A 722 -2.27 20.59 13.31
C SER A 722 -1.95 19.81 12.03
N GLY A 723 -0.65 19.61 11.74
CA GLY A 723 -0.24 18.74 10.63
C GLY A 723 -0.77 17.31 10.76
N GLU A 724 -0.89 16.83 11.99
CA GLU A 724 -1.54 15.55 12.28
C GLU A 724 -3.03 15.52 11.87
N ASP A 725 -3.78 16.60 12.11
CA ASP A 725 -5.17 16.72 11.68
C ASP A 725 -5.30 16.69 10.16
N ILE A 726 -4.37 17.33 9.44
CA ILE A 726 -4.31 17.29 7.97
C ILE A 726 -4.03 15.88 7.45
N ILE A 727 -3.07 15.17 8.06
CA ILE A 727 -2.72 13.79 7.69
C ILE A 727 -3.91 12.86 7.90
N TRP A 728 -4.66 12.98 9.01
CA TRP A 728 -5.85 12.17 9.23
C TRP A 728 -7.02 12.57 8.35
N PHE A 729 -7.24 13.86 8.11
CA PHE A 729 -8.29 14.28 7.20
C PHE A 729 -8.04 13.75 5.79
N ARG A 730 -6.79 13.80 5.32
CA ARG A 730 -6.37 13.15 4.08
C ARG A 730 -6.69 11.65 4.07
N GLY A 731 -6.33 10.93 5.13
CA GLY A 731 -6.66 9.50 5.27
C GLY A 731 -8.15 9.21 5.27
N LEU A 732 -8.95 10.02 5.96
CA LEU A 732 -10.41 9.95 5.96
C LEU A 732 -10.96 10.06 4.54
N LEU A 733 -10.55 11.08 3.78
CA LEU A 733 -11.01 11.27 2.40
C LEU A 733 -10.59 10.10 1.51
N LYS A 734 -9.34 9.63 1.65
CA LYS A 734 -8.88 8.43 0.93
C LYS A 734 -9.73 7.21 1.31
N ASN A 735 -10.05 6.99 2.58
CA ASN A 735 -10.89 5.88 2.99
C ASN A 735 -12.25 5.86 2.31
N ILE A 736 -12.91 7.02 2.30
CA ILE A 736 -14.21 7.17 1.65
C ILE A 736 -14.06 6.86 0.16
N THR A 737 -13.04 7.41 -0.51
CA THR A 737 -12.77 7.13 -1.93
C THR A 737 -12.56 5.63 -2.18
N TYR A 738 -11.61 4.99 -1.50
CA TYR A 738 -11.23 3.60 -1.76
C TYR A 738 -12.32 2.60 -1.37
N TYR A 739 -13.03 2.84 -0.27
CA TYR A 739 -14.22 2.05 0.06
C TYR A 739 -15.26 2.13 -1.06
N ASN A 740 -15.46 3.31 -1.64
CA ASN A 740 -16.46 3.55 -2.69
C ASN A 740 -15.97 3.28 -4.11
N LYS A 741 -14.74 2.78 -4.32
CA LYS A 741 -14.29 2.33 -5.65
C LYS A 741 -15.10 1.10 -6.07
N ARG A 742 -16.12 1.34 -6.90
CA ARG A 742 -17.04 0.32 -7.42
C ARG A 742 -17.20 0.51 -8.92
N PHE A 743 -17.26 -0.62 -9.62
CA PHE A 743 -17.52 -0.64 -11.05
C PHE A 743 -19.00 -0.43 -11.34
N LEU A 744 -19.27 0.54 -12.21
CA LEU A 744 -20.58 0.91 -12.71
C LEU A 744 -20.67 0.46 -14.16
N ILE A 745 -20.85 -0.85 -14.38
CA ILE A 745 -21.05 -1.41 -15.72
C ILE A 745 -22.55 -1.54 -15.95
N PRO A 746 -23.16 -0.66 -16.78
CA PRO A 746 -24.56 -0.80 -17.15
C PRO A 746 -24.73 -2.09 -17.95
N ARG A 747 -25.80 -2.84 -17.67
CA ARG A 747 -26.16 -4.01 -18.47
C ARG A 747 -26.74 -3.60 -19.83
#